data_AF-A0A834IEF0-F1
#
_entry.id   AF-A0A834IEF0-F1
#
_cell.length_a   1.000
_cell.length_b   1.000
_cell.length_c   1.000
_cell.angle_alpha   90.00
_cell.angle_beta   90.00
_cell.angle_gamma   90.00
#
_symmetry.space_group_name_H-M   'P 1'
#
loop_
_entity.id
_entity.type
_entity.pdbx_description
1 polymer ?
#
loop_
_entity_poly.entity_id
_entity_poly.type
_entity_poly.pdbx_seq_one_letter_code
_entity_poly.pdbx_strand_id
1 'polypeptide(L)'
;MSYLEEILKKLGWESGFQVPVANAENQKLEQELAELTLRKIKAKNALDGSSTKFENLKEHLKFVKQESEQTQKLITAYKQQYDSEEHQYQVCKADRNKIEKDIVEVNKRIAHLEERKVVQKANLQKVVVQVDKIKQETGWDIEALKAWEESLKKRDEDNELIKKCSKEDERRFNELDAKRQLLQKEFDNKSSQISKLACDLDSAEMIIERTGKAIKQQMHEREVLIRQWKEAVKMLKQRDDDIDAEHEKIVDAEAVLEKQKERLAEENSFLENEKRNNHELEMELDRINALNSRLRSELNDLEQSVFKAVSEIHTYKRNVASAAQTLEKERMKGRTLIKEIDEKEKLCIKYQEELDQLEEKLKEMKGSSLSSEERIKKIQKLIDTEERHCRMYITDTEKINGNLYRTDQLLKDQQNIGKTLETNINNAYCICNKLRKHIRDENKSLEQLKEVVYDMEFRIDEFEQKLCKLEGSNKHEEQSDEKEERIKELEKTYSDHSEVYHTLQGQVDRLQDEMRKLSNFIANDRDQLQILQNKVENHLLIYDIGRKQIAAAKKSTQEKQVEENIMRLRIDHIEKAMAEEEQKIFNLQKLRLTLDQVMKERQLEIDTKKSIVQAQRRNLDDDRGRLKGDISLRKVKIEQLKKKYHIELMSLGKDDDGQPLSITHFKIKHAQEKFMLQQNGDELDNKIKATEKEIVAIENTLKMVNLTNVAFRNNLSILKENDSELKEMKALESLLKTNTVKLKQIKKNESDIQKIVDEQKRKLDEFESERFNQKEKINELEQENIFIEQQERTKEQQLHRTEAHIKKLMKSLRGRDLSIYDIDLEIRQLKHVNADVQRRLYNMTTDYPDIAPKIILYSKEQNVDLTSQLSLSSNSFSSNSSCRSSDSNDSMSLHMTRVRVNTVNINFN
;
A
#
# COMPACT_ATOMS: atom_id res chain seq x y z
N MET A 1 6.35 24.31 106.30
CA MET A 1 5.79 24.94 105.10
C MET A 1 5.02 26.19 105.51
N SER A 2 3.75 26.10 105.92
CA SER A 2 2.91 27.28 106.28
C SER A 2 3.58 28.30 107.24
N TYR A 3 4.22 27.86 108.34
CA TYR A 3 4.92 28.76 109.28
C TYR A 3 6.11 29.55 108.67
N LEU A 4 6.66 29.11 107.53
CA LEU A 4 7.79 29.79 106.86
C LEU A 4 7.31 30.79 105.79
N GLU A 5 6.17 30.51 105.14
CA GLU A 5 5.54 31.42 104.16
C GLU A 5 4.99 32.68 104.84
N GLU A 6 4.41 32.54 106.04
CA GLU A 6 3.88 33.65 106.81
C GLU A 6 4.99 34.63 107.31
N ILE A 7 6.22 34.13 107.46
CA ILE A 7 7.40 34.94 107.77
C ILE A 7 7.88 35.72 106.54
N LEU A 8 7.92 35.09 105.36
CA LEU A 8 8.30 35.75 104.10
C LEU A 8 7.33 36.87 103.71
N LYS A 9 6.03 36.67 103.95
CA LYS A 9 4.97 37.66 103.66
C LYS A 9 5.05 38.91 104.55
N LYS A 10 5.47 38.76 105.83
CA LYS A 10 5.70 39.88 106.76
C LYS A 10 6.92 40.75 106.42
N LEU A 11 7.78 40.29 105.50
CA LEU A 11 9.01 40.98 105.13
C LEU A 11 8.94 41.68 103.74
N GLY A 12 7.77 41.66 103.08
CA GLY A 12 7.48 42.49 101.92
C GLY A 12 7.83 41.90 100.54
N TRP A 13 8.13 40.60 100.46
CA TRP A 13 8.75 39.99 99.27
C TRP A 13 7.76 39.20 98.39
N GLU A 14 6.65 39.83 97.98
CA GLU A 14 5.62 39.21 97.12
C GLU A 14 5.48 39.81 95.71
N SER A 15 6.16 40.91 95.37
CA SER A 15 6.08 41.52 94.03
C SER A 15 7.37 42.26 93.66
N GLY A 16 7.98 41.89 92.53
CA GLY A 16 9.28 42.42 92.06
C GLY A 16 10.45 41.43 92.21
N PHE A 17 11.64 41.83 91.75
CA PHE A 17 12.89 41.04 91.87
C PHE A 17 13.57 41.16 93.24
N GLN A 18 12.91 41.80 94.21
CA GLN A 18 13.46 42.15 95.51
C GLN A 18 13.57 40.93 96.43
N VAL A 19 14.77 40.35 96.46
CA VAL A 19 15.06 39.13 97.22
C VAL A 19 15.40 39.45 98.70
N PRO A 20 14.86 38.67 99.66
CA PRO A 20 15.10 38.76 101.10
C PRO A 20 16.49 39.13 101.64
N VAL A 21 17.52 38.55 101.06
CA VAL A 21 18.91 38.66 101.51
C VAL A 21 19.72 39.25 100.35
N ALA A 22 19.17 40.31 99.77
CA ALA A 22 19.86 41.20 98.86
C ALA A 22 20.83 42.10 99.64
N ASN A 23 22.12 41.76 99.56
CA ASN A 23 23.23 42.67 99.88
C ASN A 23 23.01 44.05 99.20
N ALA A 24 23.60 45.14 99.71
CA ALA A 24 23.58 46.44 99.04
C ALA A 24 24.06 46.38 97.57
N GLU A 25 24.92 45.41 97.24
CA GLU A 25 25.27 45.03 95.86
C GLU A 25 24.04 44.61 95.04
N ASN A 26 23.18 43.73 95.57
CA ASN A 26 21.98 43.23 94.89
C ASN A 26 20.91 44.31 94.67
N GLN A 27 20.86 45.38 95.48
CA GLN A 27 19.97 46.52 95.24
C GLN A 27 20.52 47.49 94.17
N LYS A 28 21.84 47.69 94.11
CA LYS A 28 22.46 48.36 92.95
C LYS A 28 22.20 47.58 91.66
N LEU A 29 22.29 46.25 91.72
CA LEU A 29 22.01 45.36 90.60
C LEU A 29 20.57 45.50 90.07
N GLU A 30 19.57 45.88 90.88
CA GLU A 30 18.21 46.16 90.38
C GLU A 30 18.10 47.48 89.60
N GLN A 31 18.73 48.57 90.06
CA GLN A 31 18.78 49.82 89.31
C GLN A 31 19.61 49.69 88.04
N GLU A 32 20.71 48.93 88.13
CA GLU A 32 21.49 48.50 86.98
C GLU A 32 20.61 47.67 86.02
N LEU A 33 19.73 46.79 86.51
CA LEU A 33 18.75 46.04 85.68
C LEU A 33 17.80 46.98 84.92
N ALA A 34 17.39 48.10 85.51
CA ALA A 34 16.58 49.13 84.83
C ALA A 34 17.37 49.86 83.73
N GLU A 35 18.61 50.30 83.98
CA GLU A 35 19.45 50.88 82.94
C GLU A 35 19.83 49.86 81.86
N LEU A 36 20.08 48.61 82.25
CA LEU A 36 20.35 47.47 81.38
C LEU A 36 19.12 47.10 80.54
N THR A 37 17.89 47.29 81.01
CA THR A 37 16.70 47.08 80.17
C THR A 37 16.50 48.18 79.13
N LEU A 38 16.84 49.44 79.43
CA LEU A 38 16.84 50.50 78.42
C LEU A 38 18.01 50.37 77.42
N ARG A 39 19.20 49.98 77.90
CA ARG A 39 20.31 49.51 77.05
C ARG A 39 19.89 48.30 76.23
N LYS A 40 19.15 47.33 76.77
CA LYS A 40 18.63 46.15 76.07
C LYS A 40 17.68 46.54 74.94
N ILE A 41 16.87 47.60 75.07
CA ILE A 41 16.03 48.08 73.96
C ILE A 41 16.87 48.73 72.86
N LYS A 42 17.84 49.61 73.20
CA LYS A 42 18.75 50.20 72.19
C LYS A 42 19.62 49.13 71.53
N ALA A 43 20.12 48.19 72.31
CA ALA A 43 20.85 47.02 71.84
C ALA A 43 19.96 46.08 71.03
N LYS A 44 18.65 45.97 71.34
CA LYS A 44 17.69 45.21 70.54
C LYS A 44 17.47 45.87 69.18
N ASN A 45 17.30 47.19 69.09
CA ASN A 45 17.14 47.85 67.79
C ASN A 45 18.44 47.76 66.95
N ALA A 46 19.60 47.87 67.60
CA ALA A 46 20.90 47.61 66.95
C ALA A 46 21.06 46.13 66.56
N LEU A 47 20.57 45.20 67.39
CA LEU A 47 20.54 43.77 67.12
C LEU A 47 19.57 43.45 65.99
N ASP A 48 18.43 44.11 65.84
CA ASP A 48 17.43 43.89 64.80
C ASP A 48 17.94 44.44 63.45
N GLY A 49 18.61 45.60 63.46
CA GLY A 49 19.38 46.11 62.31
C GLY A 49 20.59 45.24 61.97
N SER A 50 21.24 44.65 62.97
CA SER A 50 22.29 43.65 62.76
C SER A 50 21.73 42.28 62.39
N SER A 51 20.48 41.96 62.73
CA SER A 51 19.80 40.68 62.52
C SER A 51 19.22 40.62 61.12
N THR A 52 18.71 41.75 60.59
CA THR A 52 18.36 41.88 59.18
C THR A 52 19.62 41.84 58.29
N LYS A 53 20.70 42.55 58.66
CA LYS A 53 22.00 42.37 58.00
C LYS A 53 22.53 40.95 58.11
N PHE A 54 22.41 40.31 59.27
CA PHE A 54 22.83 38.93 59.51
C PHE A 54 21.98 37.94 58.72
N GLU A 55 20.65 38.12 58.62
CA GLU A 55 19.77 37.24 57.87
C GLU A 55 20.04 37.38 56.36
N ASN A 56 20.25 38.61 55.86
CA ASN A 56 20.72 38.83 54.48
C ASN A 56 22.11 38.19 54.25
N LEU A 57 23.05 38.37 55.18
CA LEU A 57 24.37 37.73 55.11
C LEU A 57 24.29 36.21 55.29
N LYS A 58 23.25 35.68 55.94
CA LYS A 58 22.98 34.25 56.17
C LYS A 58 22.25 33.63 54.99
N GLU A 59 21.45 34.37 54.25
CA GLU A 59 20.95 33.99 52.93
C GLU A 59 22.08 34.02 51.90
N HIS A 60 22.91 35.06 51.89
CA HIS A 60 24.15 35.05 51.13
C HIS A 60 25.08 33.90 51.56
N LEU A 61 25.20 33.60 52.85
CA LEU A 61 25.93 32.44 53.36
C LEU A 61 25.27 31.12 52.94
N LYS A 62 23.94 31.04 52.77
CA LYS A 62 23.27 29.85 52.21
C LYS A 62 23.66 29.69 50.73
N PHE A 63 23.69 30.77 49.95
CA PHE A 63 24.14 30.71 48.56
C PHE A 63 25.63 30.35 48.47
N VAL A 64 26.50 31.02 49.23
CA VAL A 64 27.94 30.68 49.32
C VAL A 64 28.17 29.27 49.87
N LYS A 65 27.32 28.77 50.79
CA LYS A 65 27.36 27.36 51.23
C LYS A 65 26.85 26.41 50.16
N GLN A 66 25.85 26.78 49.37
CA GLN A 66 25.36 25.98 48.26
C GLN A 66 26.40 25.90 47.13
N GLU A 67 27.04 27.03 46.78
CA GLU A 67 28.20 27.06 45.88
C GLU A 67 29.38 26.30 46.48
N SER A 68 29.66 26.45 47.78
CA SER A 68 30.70 25.69 48.48
C SER A 68 30.38 24.19 48.53
N GLU A 69 29.12 23.79 48.62
CA GLU A 69 28.69 22.39 48.57
C GLU A 69 28.71 21.84 47.14
N GLN A 70 28.38 22.64 46.14
CA GLN A 70 28.46 22.26 44.73
C GLN A 70 29.92 22.15 44.30
N THR A 71 30.77 23.11 44.65
CA THR A 71 32.22 23.03 44.44
C THR A 71 32.85 21.94 45.29
N GLN A 72 32.42 21.70 46.53
CA GLN A 72 32.88 20.56 47.33
C GLN A 72 32.42 19.23 46.72
N LYS A 73 31.20 19.12 46.19
CA LYS A 73 30.73 17.93 45.45
C LYS A 73 31.54 17.73 44.17
N LEU A 74 31.85 18.80 43.44
CA LEU A 74 32.70 18.76 42.25
C LEU A 74 34.14 18.36 42.57
N ILE A 75 34.74 18.94 43.62
CA ILE A 75 36.06 18.57 44.15
C ILE A 75 36.04 17.13 44.67
N THR A 76 34.95 16.66 45.29
CA THR A 76 34.81 15.28 45.76
C THR A 76 34.64 14.32 44.59
N ALA A 77 33.94 14.71 43.52
CA ALA A 77 33.82 13.92 42.29
C ALA A 77 35.15 13.87 41.54
N TYR A 78 35.86 14.99 41.38
CA TYR A 78 37.22 15.01 40.84
C TYR A 78 38.21 14.25 41.72
N LYS A 79 38.05 14.28 43.04
CA LYS A 79 38.86 13.47 43.94
C LYS A 79 38.52 12.00 43.83
N GLN A 80 37.25 11.60 43.72
CA GLN A 80 36.88 10.20 43.47
C GLN A 80 37.37 9.72 42.12
N GLN A 81 37.32 10.56 41.08
CA GLN A 81 37.91 10.28 39.78
C GLN A 81 39.43 10.11 39.90
N TYR A 82 40.13 11.07 40.51
CA TYR A 82 41.57 11.02 40.78
C TYR A 82 41.96 9.78 41.60
N ASP A 83 41.25 9.50 42.71
CA ASP A 83 41.48 8.33 43.57
C ASP A 83 41.22 7.03 42.78
N SER A 84 40.28 7.02 41.82
CA SER A 84 40.02 5.88 40.93
C SER A 84 41.07 5.72 39.82
N GLU A 85 41.56 6.82 39.24
CA GLU A 85 42.64 6.84 38.25
C GLU A 85 43.98 6.49 38.91
N GLU A 86 44.22 6.96 40.14
CA GLU A 86 45.35 6.55 40.97
C GLU A 86 45.21 5.08 41.35
N HIS A 87 44.03 4.59 41.76
CA HIS A 87 43.85 3.16 42.03
C HIS A 87 44.13 2.31 40.79
N GLN A 88 43.59 2.67 39.62
CA GLN A 88 43.88 2.02 38.35
C GLN A 88 45.37 2.08 38.02
N TYR A 89 46.03 3.23 38.19
CA TYR A 89 47.46 3.39 37.99
C TYR A 89 48.28 2.52 38.95
N GLN A 90 47.91 2.42 40.23
CA GLN A 90 48.59 1.58 41.22
C GLN A 90 48.36 0.09 40.94
N VAL A 91 47.17 -0.30 40.44
CA VAL A 91 46.90 -1.67 39.95
C VAL A 91 47.75 -1.97 38.72
N CYS A 92 47.73 -1.12 37.69
CA CYS A 92 48.58 -1.28 36.50
C CYS A 92 50.07 -1.29 36.85
N LYS A 93 50.51 -0.49 37.84
CA LYS A 93 51.88 -0.49 38.37
C LYS A 93 52.19 -1.76 39.16
N ALA A 94 51.25 -2.29 39.93
CA ALA A 94 51.39 -3.55 40.64
C ALA A 94 51.46 -4.74 39.68
N ASP A 95 50.62 -4.75 38.63
CA ASP A 95 50.66 -5.74 37.55
C ASP A 95 51.94 -5.62 36.74
N ARG A 96 52.39 -4.41 36.39
CA ARG A 96 53.70 -4.16 35.76
C ARG A 96 54.85 -4.68 36.62
N ASN A 97 54.83 -4.39 37.92
CA ASN A 97 55.84 -4.88 38.87
C ASN A 97 55.76 -6.40 39.08
N LYS A 98 54.57 -7.00 38.99
CA LYS A 98 54.36 -8.44 39.04
C LYS A 98 54.93 -9.09 37.78
N ILE A 99 54.59 -8.57 36.60
CA ILE A 99 55.16 -9.01 35.31
C ILE A 99 56.69 -8.86 35.31
N GLU A 100 57.25 -7.76 35.83
CA GLU A 100 58.70 -7.62 36.01
C GLU A 100 59.29 -8.69 36.95
N LYS A 101 58.62 -9.01 38.07
CA LYS A 101 59.04 -10.10 38.97
C LYS A 101 58.93 -11.47 38.31
N ASP A 102 57.84 -11.74 37.59
CA ASP A 102 57.59 -12.98 36.87
C ASP A 102 58.64 -13.14 35.76
N ILE A 103 59.00 -12.07 35.03
CA ILE A 103 60.12 -12.04 34.07
C ILE A 103 61.45 -12.33 34.77
N VAL A 104 61.73 -11.73 35.94
CA VAL A 104 62.96 -12.00 36.70
C VAL A 104 62.99 -13.44 37.24
N GLU A 105 61.87 -13.99 37.68
CA GLU A 105 61.77 -15.39 38.12
C GLU A 105 61.94 -16.36 36.96
N VAL A 106 61.29 -16.11 35.82
CA VAL A 106 61.47 -16.87 34.58
C VAL A 106 62.92 -16.80 34.11
N ASN A 107 63.56 -15.63 34.11
CA ASN A 107 64.97 -15.48 33.76
C ASN A 107 65.90 -16.19 34.75
N LYS A 108 65.62 -16.16 36.06
CA LYS A 108 66.35 -16.97 37.06
C LYS A 108 66.14 -18.47 36.83
N ARG A 109 64.93 -18.89 36.44
CA ARG A 109 64.60 -20.29 36.13
C ARG A 109 65.26 -20.75 34.84
N ILE A 110 65.37 -19.89 33.83
CA ILE A 110 66.16 -20.11 32.60
C ILE A 110 67.64 -20.24 32.98
N ALA A 111 68.21 -19.29 33.71
CA ALA A 111 69.63 -19.34 34.14
C ALA A 111 69.93 -20.59 34.98
N HIS A 112 69.05 -20.97 35.92
CA HIS A 112 69.18 -22.21 36.68
C HIS A 112 69.00 -23.47 35.81
N LEU A 113 68.14 -23.44 34.79
CA LEU A 113 68.02 -24.54 33.82
C LEU A 113 69.25 -24.62 32.90
N GLU A 114 69.89 -23.50 32.56
CA GLU A 114 71.14 -23.44 31.80
C GLU A 114 72.32 -23.92 32.64
N GLU A 115 72.45 -23.47 33.88
CA GLU A 115 73.43 -23.98 34.84
C GLU A 115 73.21 -25.48 35.09
N ARG A 116 71.97 -25.91 35.36
CA ARG A 116 71.63 -27.33 35.49
C ARG A 116 71.93 -28.10 34.21
N LYS A 117 71.74 -27.53 33.02
CA LYS A 117 72.12 -28.14 31.73
C LYS A 117 73.63 -28.23 31.58
N VAL A 118 74.41 -27.24 32.02
CA VAL A 118 75.88 -27.28 32.04
C VAL A 118 76.37 -28.32 33.03
N VAL A 119 75.85 -28.35 34.26
CA VAL A 119 76.16 -29.34 35.29
C VAL A 119 75.73 -30.74 34.84
N GLN A 120 74.55 -30.91 34.25
CA GLN A 120 74.10 -32.18 33.68
C GLN A 120 74.94 -32.59 32.47
N LYS A 121 75.43 -31.65 31.63
CA LYS A 121 76.34 -31.97 30.52
C LYS A 121 77.73 -32.37 31.03
N ALA A 122 78.26 -31.71 32.04
CA ALA A 122 79.51 -32.06 32.70
C ALA A 122 79.42 -33.38 33.47
N ASN A 123 78.29 -33.63 34.14
CA ASN A 123 78.00 -34.91 34.77
C ASN A 123 77.75 -36.00 33.73
N LEU A 124 77.10 -35.71 32.61
CA LEU A 124 76.96 -36.64 31.48
C LEU A 124 78.34 -36.97 30.90
N GLN A 125 79.25 -36.00 30.75
CA GLN A 125 80.63 -36.27 30.32
C GLN A 125 81.40 -37.13 31.33
N LYS A 126 81.29 -36.84 32.64
CA LYS A 126 81.87 -37.68 33.70
C LYS A 126 81.27 -39.09 33.73
N VAL A 127 79.95 -39.20 33.59
CA VAL A 127 79.20 -40.46 33.54
C VAL A 127 79.51 -41.20 32.25
N VAL A 128 79.74 -40.54 31.11
CA VAL A 128 80.19 -41.18 29.86
C VAL A 128 81.61 -41.74 30.05
N VAL A 129 82.55 -40.97 30.62
CA VAL A 129 83.90 -41.47 30.93
C VAL A 129 83.86 -42.60 31.96
N GLN A 130 83.00 -42.51 32.98
CA GLN A 130 82.78 -43.59 33.94
C GLN A 130 82.06 -44.78 33.30
N VAL A 131 81.13 -44.59 32.38
CA VAL A 131 80.42 -45.65 31.63
C VAL A 131 81.36 -46.30 30.64
N ASP A 132 82.32 -45.60 30.05
CA ASP A 132 83.32 -46.22 29.17
C ASP A 132 84.37 -46.99 29.99
N LYS A 133 84.72 -46.51 31.19
CA LYS A 133 85.51 -47.29 32.17
C LYS A 133 84.73 -48.51 32.68
N ILE A 134 83.47 -48.33 33.06
CA ILE A 134 82.57 -49.39 33.51
C ILE A 134 82.23 -50.32 32.35
N LYS A 135 82.20 -49.92 31.07
CA LYS A 135 82.06 -50.83 29.92
C LYS A 135 83.31 -51.68 29.71
N GLN A 136 84.49 -51.18 30.10
CA GLN A 136 85.69 -52.01 30.12
C GLN A 136 85.63 -52.99 31.28
N GLU A 137 85.33 -52.54 32.50
CA GLU A 137 85.19 -53.38 33.71
C GLU A 137 84.04 -54.40 33.56
N THR A 138 82.82 -53.96 33.24
CA THR A 138 81.68 -54.82 32.87
C THR A 138 81.87 -55.53 31.55
N GLY A 139 82.85 -55.20 30.70
CA GLY A 139 83.23 -56.06 29.57
C GLY A 139 83.61 -57.46 30.07
N TRP A 140 84.36 -57.52 31.18
CA TRP A 140 84.73 -58.74 31.88
C TRP A 140 83.56 -59.29 32.72
N ASP A 141 82.85 -58.44 33.47
CA ASP A 141 81.73 -58.92 34.31
C ASP A 141 80.51 -59.39 33.50
N ILE A 142 80.27 -58.86 32.29
CA ILE A 142 79.18 -59.26 31.39
C ILE A 142 79.46 -60.65 30.81
N GLU A 143 80.71 -61.04 30.57
CA GLU A 143 81.02 -62.42 30.17
C GLU A 143 80.77 -63.40 31.33
N ALA A 144 80.99 -62.99 32.58
CA ALA A 144 80.65 -63.77 33.77
C ALA A 144 79.14 -63.80 34.07
N LEU A 145 78.43 -62.67 33.91
CA LEU A 145 77.01 -62.52 34.24
C LEU A 145 76.07 -63.00 33.13
N LYS A 146 76.45 -62.95 31.84
CA LYS A 146 75.65 -63.54 30.74
C LYS A 146 75.33 -65.02 30.98
N ALA A 147 76.26 -65.77 31.57
CA ALA A 147 76.06 -67.18 31.92
C ALA A 147 75.03 -67.40 33.05
N TRP A 148 74.68 -66.36 33.82
CA TRP A 148 73.76 -66.43 34.96
C TRP A 148 72.44 -65.68 34.73
N GLU A 149 72.44 -64.58 33.96
CA GLU A 149 71.23 -63.79 33.67
C GLU A 149 70.33 -64.42 32.58
N GLU A 150 70.88 -65.24 31.68
CA GLU A 150 70.10 -65.86 30.58
C GLU A 150 68.95 -66.77 31.05
N SER A 151 69.02 -67.26 32.29
CA SER A 151 68.07 -68.21 32.87
C SER A 151 66.92 -67.54 33.66
N LEU A 152 66.99 -66.24 33.97
CA LEU A 152 66.10 -65.61 34.96
C LEU A 152 65.39 -64.32 34.52
N LYS A 153 65.83 -63.60 33.47
CA LYS A 153 65.29 -62.26 33.14
C LYS A 153 64.22 -62.16 32.02
N LYS A 154 64.01 -63.19 31.20
CA LYS A 154 63.23 -63.13 29.93
C LYS A 154 61.70 -62.89 30.03
N ARG A 155 61.14 -62.35 31.11
CA ARG A 155 59.66 -62.24 31.24
C ARG A 155 59.10 -61.04 32.00
N ASP A 156 59.80 -60.52 33.00
CA ASP A 156 59.21 -59.52 33.89
C ASP A 156 59.67 -58.08 33.53
N GLU A 157 60.83 -57.89 32.88
CA GLU A 157 61.33 -56.58 32.44
C GLU A 157 60.52 -56.00 31.25
N ASP A 158 60.11 -56.82 30.29
CA ASP A 158 59.28 -56.39 29.14
C ASP A 158 57.92 -55.81 29.57
N ASN A 159 57.30 -56.41 30.59
CA ASN A 159 55.98 -56.02 31.09
C ASN A 159 55.96 -54.64 31.76
N GLU A 160 57.09 -54.19 32.33
CA GLU A 160 57.18 -52.85 32.92
C GLU A 160 57.45 -51.77 31.87
N LEU A 161 58.23 -52.07 30.83
CA LEU A 161 58.49 -51.16 29.72
C LEU A 161 57.21 -50.86 28.93
N ILE A 162 56.44 -51.90 28.59
CA ILE A 162 55.14 -51.76 27.89
C ILE A 162 54.18 -50.83 28.66
N LYS A 163 54.10 -50.97 29.99
CA LYS A 163 53.24 -50.11 30.84
C LYS A 163 53.67 -48.65 30.89
N LYS A 164 54.96 -48.34 30.72
CA LYS A 164 55.47 -46.95 30.69
C LYS A 164 55.18 -46.30 29.34
N CYS A 165 55.49 -46.98 28.23
CA CYS A 165 55.18 -46.50 26.88
C CYS A 165 53.67 -46.24 26.71
N SER A 166 52.83 -47.20 27.13
CA SER A 166 51.35 -47.07 27.05
C SER A 166 50.82 -45.81 27.73
N LYS A 167 51.42 -45.36 28.84
CA LYS A 167 50.98 -44.14 29.56
C LYS A 167 51.48 -42.84 28.91
N GLU A 168 52.66 -42.86 28.32
CA GLU A 168 53.15 -41.71 27.54
C GLU A 168 52.36 -41.54 26.25
N ASP A 169 52.01 -42.64 25.58
CA ASP A 169 51.20 -42.63 24.36
C ASP A 169 49.75 -42.23 24.67
N GLU A 170 49.14 -42.71 25.75
CA GLU A 170 47.82 -42.28 26.22
C GLU A 170 47.77 -40.78 26.53
N ARG A 171 48.82 -40.25 27.19
CA ARG A 171 48.94 -38.81 27.44
C ARG A 171 49.06 -38.02 26.13
N ARG A 172 49.93 -38.43 25.21
CA ARG A 172 50.09 -37.78 23.90
C ARG A 172 48.80 -37.83 23.08
N PHE A 173 48.09 -38.96 23.11
CA PHE A 173 46.79 -39.12 22.46
C PHE A 173 45.78 -38.09 23.01
N ASN A 174 45.66 -37.96 24.33
CA ASN A 174 44.75 -36.98 24.95
C ASN A 174 45.14 -35.52 24.62
N GLU A 175 46.43 -35.18 24.62
CA GLU A 175 46.92 -33.85 24.22
C GLU A 175 46.64 -33.54 22.72
N LEU A 176 46.74 -34.55 21.84
CA LEU A 176 46.43 -34.42 20.42
C LEU A 176 44.90 -34.38 20.15
N ASP A 177 44.10 -35.17 20.86
CA ASP A 177 42.64 -35.15 20.70
C ASP A 177 42.04 -33.84 21.20
N ALA A 178 42.52 -33.29 22.32
CA ALA A 178 42.12 -31.97 22.78
C ALA A 178 42.42 -30.87 21.74
N LYS A 179 43.59 -30.92 21.08
CA LYS A 179 43.92 -30.01 19.97
C LYS A 179 43.02 -30.24 18.76
N ARG A 180 42.73 -31.49 18.40
CA ARG A 180 41.79 -31.84 17.32
C ARG A 180 40.39 -31.28 17.60
N GLN A 181 39.89 -31.41 18.82
CA GLN A 181 38.57 -30.88 19.21
C GLN A 181 38.52 -29.34 19.17
N LEU A 182 39.59 -28.65 19.57
CA LEU A 182 39.67 -27.19 19.45
C LEU A 182 39.70 -26.74 17.99
N LEU A 183 40.57 -27.34 17.17
CA LEU A 183 40.65 -27.05 15.73
C LEU A 183 39.34 -27.39 15.00
N GLN A 184 38.63 -28.45 15.40
CA GLN A 184 37.31 -28.77 14.86
C GLN A 184 36.30 -27.67 15.18
N LYS A 185 36.24 -27.17 16.41
CA LYS A 185 35.36 -26.05 16.79
C LYS A 185 35.71 -24.76 16.04
N GLU A 186 36.99 -24.48 15.84
CA GLU A 186 37.44 -23.34 15.03
C GLU A 186 37.03 -23.50 13.56
N PHE A 187 37.19 -24.70 13.00
CA PHE A 187 36.75 -25.03 11.64
C PHE A 187 35.23 -24.89 11.49
N ASP A 188 34.44 -25.46 12.41
CA ASP A 188 32.97 -25.39 12.38
C ASP A 188 32.49 -23.93 12.50
N ASN A 189 33.11 -23.13 13.37
CA ASN A 189 32.84 -21.70 13.49
C ASN A 189 33.19 -20.94 12.20
N LYS A 190 34.33 -21.24 11.56
CA LYS A 190 34.74 -20.61 10.30
C LYS A 190 33.86 -21.03 9.13
N SER A 191 33.47 -22.30 9.06
CA SER A 191 32.50 -22.84 8.10
C SER A 191 31.14 -22.14 8.25
N SER A 192 30.65 -21.98 9.48
CA SER A 192 29.42 -21.22 9.76
C SER A 192 29.53 -19.73 9.37
N GLN A 193 30.68 -19.08 9.63
CA GLN A 193 30.93 -17.71 9.19
C GLN A 193 30.93 -17.59 7.65
N ILE A 194 31.60 -18.49 6.94
CA ILE A 194 31.63 -18.53 5.47
C ILE A 194 30.23 -18.78 4.92
N SER A 195 29.47 -19.72 5.48
CA SER A 195 28.09 -19.98 5.04
C SER A 195 27.16 -18.78 5.24
N LYS A 196 27.33 -18.00 6.31
CA LYS A 196 26.57 -16.76 6.51
C LYS A 196 26.94 -15.71 5.46
N LEU A 197 28.24 -15.46 5.28
CA LEU A 197 28.74 -14.50 4.28
C LEU A 197 28.33 -14.88 2.85
N ALA A 198 28.25 -16.18 2.53
CA ALA A 198 27.73 -16.66 1.25
C ALA A 198 26.23 -16.34 1.10
N CYS A 199 25.39 -16.66 2.10
CA CYS A 199 23.97 -16.30 2.07
C CYS A 199 23.74 -14.77 2.00
N ASP A 200 24.56 -13.99 2.71
CA ASP A 200 24.51 -12.53 2.66
C ASP A 200 24.87 -12.01 1.27
N LEU A 201 25.92 -12.58 0.63
CA LEU A 201 26.33 -12.27 -0.74
C LEU A 201 25.22 -12.63 -1.75
N ASP A 202 24.70 -13.86 -1.71
CA ASP A 202 23.59 -14.31 -2.56
C ASP A 202 22.37 -13.38 -2.44
N SER A 203 22.07 -12.93 -1.22
CA SER A 203 20.98 -11.99 -0.96
C SER A 203 21.23 -10.61 -1.58
N ALA A 204 22.47 -10.11 -1.52
CA ALA A 204 22.88 -8.84 -2.12
C ALA A 204 22.88 -8.91 -3.65
N GLU A 205 23.37 -10.00 -4.23
CA GLU A 205 23.30 -10.25 -5.68
C GLU A 205 21.84 -10.31 -6.16
N MET A 206 20.95 -11.00 -5.44
CA MET A 206 19.52 -11.03 -5.76
C MET A 206 18.86 -9.63 -5.67
N ILE A 207 19.28 -8.78 -4.73
CA ILE A 207 18.83 -7.38 -4.64
C ILE A 207 19.35 -6.56 -5.83
N ILE A 208 20.62 -6.73 -6.20
CA ILE A 208 21.23 -6.06 -7.37
C ILE A 208 20.55 -6.50 -8.68
N GLU A 209 20.23 -7.77 -8.84
CA GLU A 209 19.45 -8.25 -9.99
C GLU A 209 18.05 -7.64 -10.05
N ARG A 210 17.33 -7.62 -8.92
CA ARG A 210 15.96 -7.08 -8.85
C ARG A 210 15.93 -5.58 -9.12
N THR A 211 16.86 -4.82 -8.53
CA THR A 211 17.00 -3.39 -8.79
C THR A 211 17.45 -3.11 -10.22
N GLY A 212 18.36 -3.91 -10.78
CA GLY A 212 18.75 -3.83 -12.19
C GLY A 212 17.61 -4.11 -13.16
N LYS A 213 16.73 -5.08 -12.85
CA LYS A 213 15.49 -5.35 -13.60
C LYS A 213 14.51 -4.17 -13.51
N ALA A 214 14.30 -3.62 -12.31
CA ALA A 214 13.43 -2.46 -12.09
C ALA A 214 13.92 -1.20 -12.82
N ILE A 215 15.24 -0.91 -12.81
CA ILE A 215 15.83 0.22 -13.56
C ILE A 215 15.61 0.04 -15.07
N LYS A 216 15.84 -1.17 -15.62
CA LYS A 216 15.57 -1.45 -17.04
C LYS A 216 14.11 -1.23 -17.41
N GLN A 217 13.18 -1.67 -16.55
CA GLN A 217 11.75 -1.42 -16.74
C GLN A 217 11.42 0.09 -16.74
N GLN A 218 11.90 0.84 -15.74
CA GLN A 218 11.70 2.29 -15.67
C GLN A 218 12.30 3.05 -16.88
N MET A 219 13.45 2.61 -17.39
CA MET A 219 14.02 3.20 -18.61
C MET A 219 13.14 2.90 -19.84
N HIS A 220 12.58 1.69 -19.95
CA HIS A 220 11.66 1.35 -21.03
C HIS A 220 10.34 2.14 -20.95
N GLU A 221 9.73 2.24 -19.76
CA GLU A 221 8.54 3.04 -19.50
C GLU A 221 8.78 4.52 -19.84
N ARG A 222 9.95 5.07 -19.47
CA ARG A 222 10.37 6.43 -19.84
C ARG A 222 10.52 6.61 -21.35
N GLU A 223 11.08 5.64 -22.07
CA GLU A 223 11.18 5.69 -23.54
C GLU A 223 9.81 5.63 -24.23
N VAL A 224 8.88 4.81 -23.71
CA VAL A 224 7.49 4.75 -24.18
C VAL A 224 6.79 6.10 -23.95
N LEU A 225 6.89 6.67 -22.76
CA LEU A 225 6.33 7.99 -22.43
C LEU A 225 6.92 9.11 -23.31
N ILE A 226 8.23 9.10 -23.57
CA ILE A 226 8.86 10.07 -24.48
C ILE A 226 8.34 9.90 -25.92
N ARG A 227 8.06 8.67 -26.37
CA ARG A 227 7.50 8.40 -27.70
C ARG A 227 6.06 8.91 -27.79
N GLN A 228 5.22 8.56 -26.82
CA GLN A 228 3.84 9.05 -26.72
C GLN A 228 3.77 10.58 -26.64
N TRP A 229 4.66 11.21 -25.86
CA TRP A 229 4.75 12.67 -25.79
C TRP A 229 5.16 13.30 -27.13
N LYS A 230 6.13 12.73 -27.85
CA LYS A 230 6.50 13.19 -29.21
C LYS A 230 5.35 13.05 -30.21
N GLU A 231 4.58 11.96 -30.11
CA GLU A 231 3.40 11.73 -30.95
C GLU A 231 2.28 12.71 -30.61
N ALA A 232 2.01 12.97 -29.33
CA ALA A 232 1.05 13.97 -28.87
C ALA A 232 1.45 15.39 -29.33
N VAL A 233 2.73 15.76 -29.25
CA VAL A 233 3.24 17.04 -29.79
C VAL A 233 3.09 17.11 -31.30
N LYS A 234 3.27 16.01 -32.04
CA LYS A 234 3.03 15.98 -33.49
C LYS A 234 1.53 16.14 -33.81
N MET A 235 0.64 15.48 -33.06
CA MET A 235 -0.81 15.63 -33.21
C MET A 235 -1.30 17.04 -32.86
N LEU A 236 -0.68 17.69 -31.87
CA LEU A 236 -0.96 19.11 -31.56
C LEU A 236 -0.54 20.01 -32.71
N LYS A 237 0.68 19.86 -33.23
CA LYS A 237 1.13 20.63 -34.40
C LYS A 237 0.22 20.46 -35.61
N GLN A 238 -0.16 19.21 -35.95
CA GLN A 238 -1.10 18.99 -37.05
C GLN A 238 -2.44 19.69 -36.80
N ARG A 239 -2.92 19.74 -35.55
CA ARG A 239 -4.14 20.50 -35.23
C ARG A 239 -3.96 22.01 -35.28
N ASP A 240 -2.80 22.53 -34.91
CA ASP A 240 -2.48 23.95 -35.07
C ASP A 240 -2.46 24.29 -36.58
N ASP A 241 -1.80 23.46 -37.40
CA ASP A 241 -1.77 23.57 -38.87
C ASP A 241 -3.21 23.46 -39.47
N ASP A 242 -4.04 22.52 -39.00
CA ASP A 242 -5.45 22.37 -39.41
C ASP A 242 -6.31 23.59 -39.03
N ILE A 243 -6.07 24.18 -37.84
CA ILE A 243 -6.77 25.37 -37.33
C ILE A 243 -6.40 26.60 -38.17
N ASP A 244 -5.11 26.77 -38.49
CA ASP A 244 -4.64 27.86 -39.36
C ASP A 244 -5.26 27.72 -40.78
N ALA A 245 -5.31 26.51 -41.34
CA ALA A 245 -5.94 26.25 -42.63
C ALA A 245 -7.46 26.48 -42.63
N GLU A 246 -8.16 26.19 -41.53
CA GLU A 246 -9.59 26.51 -41.40
C GLU A 246 -9.81 28.02 -41.19
N HIS A 247 -8.89 28.71 -40.50
CA HIS A 247 -8.89 30.17 -40.40
C HIS A 247 -8.72 30.85 -41.76
N GLU A 248 -7.83 30.35 -42.64
CA GLU A 248 -7.72 30.87 -44.02
C GLU A 248 -9.06 30.73 -44.77
N LYS A 249 -9.73 29.57 -44.69
CA LYS A 249 -11.07 29.38 -45.31
C LYS A 249 -12.13 30.32 -44.76
N ILE A 250 -12.08 30.66 -43.47
CA ILE A 250 -12.99 31.65 -42.87
C ILE A 250 -12.73 33.04 -43.47
N VAL A 251 -11.47 33.45 -43.62
CA VAL A 251 -11.09 34.73 -44.24
C VAL A 251 -11.53 34.79 -45.71
N ASP A 252 -11.33 33.70 -46.47
CA ASP A 252 -11.81 33.59 -47.85
C ASP A 252 -13.34 33.70 -47.93
N ALA A 253 -14.06 33.03 -47.02
CA ALA A 253 -15.52 33.10 -46.94
C ALA A 253 -16.03 34.50 -46.54
N GLU A 254 -15.34 35.20 -45.65
CA GLU A 254 -15.62 36.61 -45.32
C GLU A 254 -15.43 37.53 -46.53
N ALA A 255 -14.36 37.33 -47.31
CA ALA A 255 -14.10 38.09 -48.54
C ALA A 255 -15.16 37.83 -49.63
N VAL A 256 -15.64 36.59 -49.78
CA VAL A 256 -16.76 36.26 -50.66
C VAL A 256 -18.06 36.90 -50.16
N LEU A 257 -18.30 36.89 -48.85
CA LEU A 257 -19.46 37.56 -48.24
C LEU A 257 -19.46 39.07 -48.50
N GLU A 258 -18.31 39.73 -48.43
CA GLU A 258 -18.23 41.18 -48.69
C GLU A 258 -18.50 41.50 -50.17
N LYS A 259 -17.91 40.75 -51.11
CA LYS A 259 -18.24 40.85 -52.54
C LYS A 259 -19.73 40.61 -52.84
N GLN A 260 -20.35 39.65 -52.14
CA GLN A 260 -21.79 39.39 -52.25
C GLN A 260 -22.62 40.58 -51.74
N LYS A 261 -22.24 41.21 -50.61
CA LYS A 261 -22.89 42.44 -50.11
C LYS A 261 -22.74 43.61 -51.08
N GLU A 262 -21.56 43.79 -51.69
CA GLU A 262 -21.31 44.82 -52.70
C GLU A 262 -22.26 44.65 -53.89
N ARG A 263 -22.33 43.45 -54.50
CA ARG A 263 -23.30 43.15 -55.57
C ARG A 263 -24.74 43.43 -55.14
N LEU A 264 -25.12 43.03 -53.92
CA LEU A 264 -26.48 43.24 -53.39
C LEU A 264 -26.78 44.74 -53.19
N ALA A 265 -25.78 45.56 -52.85
CA ALA A 265 -25.92 47.01 -52.77
C ALA A 265 -26.08 47.66 -54.16
N GLU A 266 -25.32 47.19 -55.15
CA GLU A 266 -25.46 47.60 -56.56
C GLU A 266 -26.84 47.24 -57.13
N GLU A 267 -27.31 46.01 -56.95
CA GLU A 267 -28.65 45.56 -57.37
C GLU A 267 -29.77 46.37 -56.70
N ASN A 268 -29.65 46.67 -55.40
CA ASN A 268 -30.61 47.53 -54.71
C ASN A 268 -30.60 48.96 -55.26
N SER A 269 -29.43 49.53 -55.57
CA SER A 269 -29.33 50.85 -56.20
C SER A 269 -29.91 50.88 -57.62
N PHE A 270 -29.74 49.79 -58.38
CA PHE A 270 -30.35 49.62 -59.69
C PHE A 270 -31.88 49.53 -59.58
N LEU A 271 -32.39 48.72 -58.65
CA LEU A 271 -33.83 48.59 -58.39
C LEU A 271 -34.48 49.90 -57.91
N GLU A 272 -33.79 50.69 -57.09
CA GLU A 272 -34.19 52.06 -56.72
C GLU A 272 -34.34 52.98 -57.93
N ASN A 273 -33.37 52.95 -58.86
CA ASN A 273 -33.42 53.75 -60.08
C ASN A 273 -34.52 53.28 -61.05
N GLU A 274 -34.69 51.97 -61.25
CA GLU A 274 -35.78 51.43 -62.07
C GLU A 274 -37.17 51.74 -61.48
N LYS A 275 -37.30 51.77 -60.14
CA LYS A 275 -38.54 52.23 -59.49
C LYS A 275 -38.81 53.72 -59.75
N ARG A 276 -37.79 54.59 -59.72
CA ARG A 276 -37.93 56.01 -60.09
C ARG A 276 -38.32 56.16 -61.56
N ASN A 277 -37.64 55.47 -62.46
CA ASN A 277 -37.88 55.51 -63.90
C ASN A 277 -39.32 55.06 -64.24
N ASN A 278 -39.78 53.94 -63.67
CA ASN A 278 -41.17 53.48 -63.84
C ASN A 278 -42.18 54.50 -63.29
N HIS A 279 -41.91 55.13 -62.14
CA HIS A 279 -42.80 56.16 -61.59
C HIS A 279 -42.85 57.44 -62.46
N GLU A 280 -41.73 57.83 -63.09
CA GLU A 280 -41.70 58.92 -64.06
C GLU A 280 -42.49 58.58 -65.33
N LEU A 281 -42.40 57.34 -65.81
CA LEU A 281 -43.19 56.83 -66.94
C LEU A 281 -44.69 56.73 -66.61
N GLU A 282 -45.07 56.32 -65.40
CA GLU A 282 -46.46 56.34 -64.92
C GLU A 282 -47.03 57.76 -64.94
N MET A 283 -46.29 58.75 -64.41
CA MET A 283 -46.72 60.16 -64.44
C MET A 283 -46.88 60.70 -65.88
N GLU A 284 -46.02 60.30 -66.81
CA GLU A 284 -46.16 60.72 -68.21
C GLU A 284 -47.32 60.02 -68.92
N LEU A 285 -47.56 58.74 -68.63
CA LEU A 285 -48.76 58.01 -69.06
C LEU A 285 -50.03 58.70 -68.58
N ASP A 286 -50.09 59.14 -67.33
CA ASP A 286 -51.24 59.86 -66.78
C ASP A 286 -51.47 61.21 -67.47
N ARG A 287 -50.41 61.96 -67.80
CA ARG A 287 -50.51 63.21 -68.60
C ARG A 287 -51.07 62.92 -70.00
N ILE A 288 -50.55 61.90 -70.67
CA ILE A 288 -51.00 61.49 -72.02
C ILE A 288 -52.46 61.01 -71.97
N ASN A 289 -52.85 60.25 -70.95
CA ASN A 289 -54.23 59.77 -70.75
C ASN A 289 -55.20 60.92 -70.48
N ALA A 290 -54.80 61.93 -69.68
CA ALA A 290 -55.60 63.14 -69.47
C ALA A 290 -55.78 63.94 -70.77
N LEU A 291 -54.73 64.08 -71.57
CA LEU A 291 -54.78 64.75 -72.88
C LEU A 291 -55.63 63.98 -73.89
N ASN A 292 -55.54 62.65 -73.94
CA ASN A 292 -56.38 61.79 -74.79
C ASN A 292 -57.87 61.90 -74.39
N SER A 293 -58.15 61.88 -73.07
CA SER A 293 -59.51 62.10 -72.54
C SER A 293 -60.09 63.45 -72.94
N ARG A 294 -59.27 64.51 -72.89
CA ARG A 294 -59.65 65.85 -73.36
C ARG A 294 -59.93 65.88 -74.87
N LEU A 295 -59.05 65.32 -75.70
CA LEU A 295 -59.24 65.27 -77.16
C LEU A 295 -60.50 64.49 -77.54
N ARG A 296 -60.84 63.42 -76.82
CA ARG A 296 -62.11 62.68 -77.01
C ARG A 296 -63.33 63.53 -76.70
N SER A 297 -63.28 64.38 -75.68
CA SER A 297 -64.36 65.34 -75.37
C SER A 297 -64.50 66.38 -76.49
N GLU A 298 -63.39 66.99 -76.92
CA GLU A 298 -63.37 68.00 -77.98
C GLU A 298 -63.90 67.43 -79.32
N LEU A 299 -63.59 66.16 -79.62
CA LEU A 299 -64.12 65.44 -80.79
C LEU A 299 -65.64 65.22 -80.70
N ASN A 300 -66.15 64.75 -79.56
CA ASN A 300 -67.59 64.57 -79.33
C ASN A 300 -68.38 65.89 -79.44
N ASP A 301 -67.81 67.00 -78.96
CA ASP A 301 -68.44 68.32 -79.08
C ASP A 301 -68.51 68.80 -80.54
N LEU A 302 -67.47 68.50 -81.34
CA LEU A 302 -67.46 68.72 -82.78
C LEU A 302 -68.50 67.84 -83.52
N GLU A 303 -68.60 66.56 -83.18
CA GLU A 303 -69.61 65.65 -83.75
C GLU A 303 -71.04 66.15 -83.47
N GLN A 304 -71.32 66.63 -82.25
CA GLN A 304 -72.61 67.26 -81.92
C GLN A 304 -72.87 68.54 -82.71
N SER A 305 -71.83 69.33 -83.01
CA SER A 305 -71.95 70.53 -83.84
C SER A 305 -72.28 70.18 -85.30
N VAL A 306 -71.60 69.18 -85.86
CA VAL A 306 -71.89 68.64 -87.21
C VAL A 306 -73.32 68.10 -87.29
N PHE A 307 -73.78 67.36 -86.27
CA PHE A 307 -75.16 66.84 -86.21
C PHE A 307 -76.20 67.97 -86.25
N LYS A 308 -75.98 69.07 -85.52
CA LYS A 308 -76.86 70.26 -85.56
C LYS A 308 -76.91 70.86 -86.97
N ALA A 309 -75.77 71.10 -87.62
CA ALA A 309 -75.71 71.63 -88.98
C ALA A 309 -76.41 70.72 -90.03
N VAL A 310 -76.28 69.40 -89.91
CA VAL A 310 -76.98 68.43 -90.78
C VAL A 310 -78.50 68.49 -90.59
N SER A 311 -78.97 68.75 -89.37
CA SER A 311 -80.40 68.92 -89.07
C SER A 311 -80.97 70.21 -89.68
N GLU A 312 -80.21 71.32 -89.67
CA GLU A 312 -80.57 72.58 -90.30
C GLU A 312 -80.66 72.45 -91.83
N ILE A 313 -79.70 71.77 -92.46
CA ILE A 313 -79.75 71.47 -93.91
C ILE A 313 -81.04 70.70 -94.27
N HIS A 314 -81.49 69.77 -93.43
CA HIS A 314 -82.74 69.03 -93.64
C HIS A 314 -83.99 69.93 -93.53
N THR A 315 -84.02 70.94 -92.66
CA THR A 315 -85.15 71.87 -92.58
C THR A 315 -85.18 72.80 -93.80
N TYR A 316 -84.04 73.34 -94.23
CA TYR A 316 -83.95 74.13 -95.46
C TYR A 316 -84.40 73.33 -96.71
N LYS A 317 -84.01 72.06 -96.82
CA LYS A 317 -84.40 71.19 -97.93
C LYS A 317 -85.92 70.97 -98.00
N ARG A 318 -86.62 70.87 -96.86
CA ARG A 318 -88.09 70.81 -96.81
C ARG A 318 -88.73 72.11 -97.30
N ASN A 319 -88.20 73.27 -96.88
CA ASN A 319 -88.75 74.57 -97.24
C ASN A 319 -88.67 74.83 -98.76
N VAL A 320 -87.55 74.48 -99.40
CA VAL A 320 -87.38 74.59 -100.87
C VAL A 320 -88.37 73.71 -101.63
N ALA A 321 -88.59 72.46 -101.17
CA ALA A 321 -89.55 71.54 -101.82
C ALA A 321 -90.99 72.09 -101.78
N SER A 322 -91.39 72.74 -100.69
CA SER A 322 -92.71 73.38 -100.57
C SER A 322 -92.88 74.53 -101.54
N ALA A 323 -91.88 75.42 -101.66
CA ALA A 323 -91.91 76.57 -102.57
C ALA A 323 -91.95 76.17 -104.07
N ALA A 324 -91.30 75.06 -104.44
CA ALA A 324 -91.38 74.54 -105.81
C ALA A 324 -92.81 74.08 -106.17
N GLN A 325 -93.54 73.51 -105.21
CA GLN A 325 -94.86 72.93 -105.43
C GLN A 325 -95.97 73.98 -105.59
N THR A 326 -95.79 75.20 -105.05
CA THR A 326 -96.70 76.33 -105.30
C THR A 326 -96.49 76.97 -106.67
N LEU A 327 -95.25 77.05 -107.16
CA LEU A 327 -94.93 77.65 -108.47
C LEU A 327 -95.57 76.89 -109.65
N GLU A 328 -95.58 75.55 -109.63
CA GLU A 328 -96.10 74.76 -110.74
C GLU A 328 -97.64 74.85 -110.88
N LYS A 329 -98.36 75.14 -109.78
CA LYS A 329 -99.81 75.36 -109.81
C LYS A 329 -100.21 76.60 -110.61
N GLU A 330 -99.43 77.68 -110.53
CA GLU A 330 -99.70 78.91 -111.31
C GLU A 330 -99.30 78.74 -112.78
N ARG A 331 -98.21 78.02 -113.07
CA ARG A 331 -97.79 77.72 -114.46
C ARG A 331 -98.84 76.97 -115.27
N MET A 332 -99.66 76.13 -114.64
CA MET A 332 -100.71 75.38 -115.33
C MET A 332 -101.87 76.29 -115.80
N LYS A 333 -102.21 77.36 -115.07
CA LYS A 333 -103.26 78.32 -115.46
C LYS A 333 -102.88 79.15 -116.69
N GLY A 334 -101.59 79.42 -116.89
CA GLY A 334 -101.12 80.18 -118.05
C GLY A 334 -101.25 79.40 -119.38
N ARG A 335 -101.09 78.07 -119.35
CA ARG A 335 -101.08 77.24 -120.57
C ARG A 335 -102.46 77.08 -121.23
N THR A 336 -103.56 77.36 -120.53
CA THR A 336 -104.91 77.26 -121.09
C THR A 336 -105.31 78.49 -121.90
N LEU A 337 -104.90 79.69 -121.48
CA LEU A 337 -105.22 80.95 -122.17
C LEU A 337 -104.48 81.14 -123.51
N ILE A 338 -103.28 80.56 -123.65
CA ILE A 338 -102.46 80.67 -124.88
C ILE A 338 -103.13 79.94 -126.06
N LYS A 339 -103.87 78.84 -125.80
CA LYS A 339 -104.45 78.00 -126.86
C LYS A 339 -105.63 78.64 -127.61
N GLU A 340 -106.31 79.64 -127.01
CA GLU A 340 -107.44 80.33 -127.65
C GLU A 340 -107.00 81.43 -128.63
N ILE A 341 -105.71 81.81 -128.59
CA ILE A 341 -105.14 82.88 -129.44
C ILE A 341 -104.64 82.30 -130.78
N ASP A 342 -103.94 81.16 -130.74
CA ASP A 342 -103.37 80.44 -131.91
C ASP A 342 -104.37 80.10 -133.03
N GLU A 343 -105.67 80.02 -132.72
CA GLU A 343 -106.71 79.66 -133.70
C GLU A 343 -107.24 80.86 -134.50
N LYS A 344 -106.99 82.10 -134.04
CA LYS A 344 -107.42 83.32 -134.74
C LYS A 344 -106.38 83.88 -135.72
N GLU A 345 -105.09 83.71 -135.44
CA GLU A 345 -104.01 84.25 -136.29
C GLU A 345 -103.91 83.57 -137.67
N LYS A 346 -104.24 82.27 -137.74
CA LYS A 346 -104.10 81.45 -138.97
C LYS A 346 -105.02 81.84 -140.13
N LEU A 347 -106.03 82.70 -139.91
CA LEU A 347 -106.89 83.20 -140.99
C LEU A 347 -106.34 84.45 -141.71
N CYS A 348 -105.47 85.24 -141.07
CA CYS A 348 -105.01 86.52 -141.65
C CYS A 348 -103.79 86.37 -142.57
N ILE A 349 -102.94 85.36 -142.33
CA ILE A 349 -101.66 85.18 -143.05
C ILE A 349 -101.87 84.86 -144.55
N LYS A 350 -103.01 84.26 -144.93
CA LYS A 350 -103.28 83.82 -146.32
C LYS A 350 -103.47 84.94 -147.35
N TYR A 351 -103.73 86.19 -146.94
CA TYR A 351 -104.00 87.29 -147.87
C TYR A 351 -102.83 88.28 -148.04
N GLN A 352 -101.65 87.97 -147.48
CA GLN A 352 -100.51 88.91 -147.49
C GLN A 352 -99.43 88.59 -148.54
N GLU A 353 -99.28 87.32 -148.97
CA GLU A 353 -98.16 86.88 -149.84
C GLU A 353 -98.51 86.73 -151.34
N GLU A 354 -99.75 87.03 -151.74
CA GLU A 354 -100.16 87.09 -153.16
C GLU A 354 -99.73 88.40 -153.88
N LEU A 355 -99.13 89.35 -153.16
CA LEU A 355 -98.86 90.71 -153.66
C LEU A 355 -97.37 91.04 -153.90
N ASP A 356 -96.45 90.19 -153.45
CA ASP A 356 -95.03 90.33 -153.77
C ASP A 356 -94.65 89.46 -154.98
N GLN A 357 -93.39 89.08 -155.13
CA GLN A 357 -92.70 89.36 -156.39
C GLN A 357 -92.95 88.38 -157.54
N LEU A 358 -94.07 88.64 -158.20
CA LEU A 358 -94.37 88.43 -159.61
C LEU A 358 -93.37 89.13 -160.58
N GLU A 359 -92.30 89.77 -160.07
CA GLU A 359 -91.24 90.42 -160.85
C GLU A 359 -90.20 89.43 -161.41
N GLU A 360 -90.00 88.24 -160.82
CA GLU A 360 -88.99 87.28 -161.29
C GLU A 360 -89.55 86.14 -162.18
N LYS A 361 -90.54 86.50 -163.02
CA LYS A 361 -91.03 85.67 -164.14
C LYS A 361 -90.78 86.31 -165.51
N LEU A 362 -89.53 86.48 -165.95
CA LEU A 362 -89.19 86.40 -167.39
C LEU A 362 -87.68 86.37 -167.72
N LYS A 363 -87.09 85.17 -167.64
CA LYS A 363 -86.09 84.62 -168.60
C LYS A 363 -85.72 83.19 -168.15
N GLU A 364 -86.01 82.12 -168.86
CA GLU A 364 -86.55 81.96 -170.22
C GLU A 364 -87.37 80.65 -170.35
N MET A 365 -88.10 80.47 -171.46
CA MET A 365 -89.20 79.49 -171.60
C MET A 365 -88.97 78.40 -172.67
N LYS A 366 -89.53 77.18 -172.43
CA LYS A 366 -89.97 76.14 -173.43
C LYS A 366 -88.83 75.56 -174.33
N GLY A 367 -88.94 74.45 -175.09
CA GLY A 367 -89.94 73.41 -175.38
C GLY A 367 -89.74 72.85 -176.82
N SER A 368 -90.20 71.65 -177.26
CA SER A 368 -90.75 70.47 -176.58
C SER A 368 -91.19 69.35 -177.58
N SER A 369 -90.87 68.07 -177.29
CA SER A 369 -91.63 66.85 -177.73
C SER A 369 -91.47 66.22 -179.14
N LEU A 370 -91.92 64.94 -179.23
CA LEU A 370 -92.52 64.16 -180.36
C LEU A 370 -91.71 63.11 -181.18
N SER A 371 -92.42 62.37 -182.06
CA SER A 371 -92.42 60.89 -182.20
C SER A 371 -92.30 60.32 -183.63
N SER A 372 -91.67 59.14 -183.80
CA SER A 372 -92.25 57.90 -184.43
C SER A 372 -91.20 56.96 -185.07
N GLU A 373 -91.12 55.67 -184.69
CA GLU A 373 -90.67 54.59 -185.60
C GLU A 373 -91.03 53.16 -185.10
N GLU A 374 -91.68 52.35 -185.96
CA GLU A 374 -91.87 50.90 -185.79
C GLU A 374 -91.35 50.17 -187.05
N ARG A 375 -90.38 49.24 -186.92
CA ARG A 375 -90.39 47.98 -187.72
C ARG A 375 -89.40 46.87 -187.36
N ILE A 376 -88.21 47.12 -186.79
CA ILE A 376 -87.11 46.13 -186.85
C ILE A 376 -87.07 45.08 -185.72
N LYS A 377 -87.28 45.42 -184.43
CA LYS A 377 -86.95 44.49 -183.31
C LYS A 377 -87.96 43.38 -182.97
N LYS A 378 -88.94 43.09 -183.84
CA LYS A 378 -89.73 41.84 -183.76
C LYS A 378 -88.88 40.57 -184.02
N ILE A 379 -87.69 40.69 -184.61
CA ILE A 379 -86.78 39.56 -184.89
C ILE A 379 -85.95 39.14 -183.65
N GLN A 380 -85.63 40.06 -182.73
CA GLN A 380 -84.70 39.75 -181.63
C GLN A 380 -85.27 38.74 -180.61
N LYS A 381 -86.58 38.80 -180.33
CA LYS A 381 -87.22 38.02 -179.26
C LYS A 381 -87.37 36.51 -179.56
N LEU A 382 -87.16 36.07 -180.80
CA LEU A 382 -87.14 34.64 -181.15
C LEU A 382 -85.79 33.98 -180.79
N ILE A 383 -84.73 34.76 -180.58
CA ILE A 383 -83.43 34.27 -180.10
C ILE A 383 -83.46 34.10 -178.57
N ASP A 384 -84.15 35.00 -177.85
CA ASP A 384 -84.34 34.94 -176.38
C ASP A 384 -84.99 33.62 -175.89
N THR A 385 -85.69 32.89 -176.76
CA THR A 385 -86.36 31.62 -176.40
C THR A 385 -85.45 30.40 -176.52
N GLU A 386 -84.60 30.32 -177.54
CA GLU A 386 -83.61 29.22 -177.68
C GLU A 386 -82.48 29.34 -176.66
N GLU A 387 -81.99 30.57 -176.40
CA GLU A 387 -80.91 30.80 -175.45
C GLU A 387 -81.24 30.40 -173.99
N ARG A 388 -82.52 30.18 -173.64
CA ARG A 388 -82.88 29.70 -172.29
C ARG A 388 -82.68 28.20 -172.10
N HIS A 389 -82.87 27.38 -173.15
CA HIS A 389 -82.80 25.93 -173.01
C HIS A 389 -81.36 25.41 -172.92
N CYS A 390 -80.40 25.99 -173.66
CA CYS A 390 -78.99 25.61 -173.55
C CYS A 390 -78.36 25.99 -172.20
N ARG A 391 -78.77 27.11 -171.57
CA ARG A 391 -78.21 27.56 -170.29
C ARG A 391 -78.49 26.59 -169.14
N MET A 392 -79.64 25.90 -169.15
CA MET A 392 -80.07 25.08 -168.02
C MET A 392 -79.22 23.80 -167.86
N TYR A 393 -78.91 23.10 -168.96
CA TYR A 393 -78.07 21.89 -168.92
C TYR A 393 -76.60 22.17 -168.54
N ILE A 394 -76.11 23.37 -168.84
CA ILE A 394 -74.78 23.83 -168.41
C ILE A 394 -74.77 24.00 -166.88
N THR A 395 -75.80 24.65 -166.30
CA THR A 395 -75.84 24.91 -164.84
C THR A 395 -75.89 23.66 -163.96
N ASP A 396 -76.34 22.51 -164.47
CA ASP A 396 -76.37 21.26 -163.69
C ASP A 396 -75.09 20.43 -163.81
N THR A 397 -74.36 20.52 -164.93
CA THR A 397 -73.03 19.90 -165.06
C THR A 397 -71.97 20.66 -164.26
N GLU A 398 -72.08 21.99 -164.16
CA GLU A 398 -71.20 22.83 -163.31
C GLU A 398 -71.35 22.52 -161.81
N LYS A 399 -72.57 22.22 -161.34
CA LYS A 399 -72.82 21.87 -159.92
C LYS A 399 -72.15 20.57 -159.50
N ILE A 400 -72.20 19.53 -160.35
CA ILE A 400 -71.65 18.21 -160.03
C ILE A 400 -70.11 18.27 -159.98
N ASN A 401 -69.47 18.90 -160.96
CA ASN A 401 -68.02 19.11 -160.95
C ASN A 401 -67.57 19.99 -159.77
N GLY A 402 -68.35 21.02 -159.42
CA GLY A 402 -68.07 21.87 -158.26
C GLY A 402 -68.11 21.12 -156.93
N ASN A 403 -68.93 20.09 -156.79
CA ASN A 403 -68.98 19.27 -155.57
C ASN A 403 -67.80 18.30 -155.47
N LEU A 404 -67.41 17.64 -156.57
CA LEU A 404 -66.26 16.74 -156.60
C LEU A 404 -64.95 17.47 -156.23
N TYR A 405 -64.77 18.68 -156.77
CA TYR A 405 -63.62 19.55 -156.46
C TYR A 405 -63.57 19.94 -154.97
N ARG A 406 -64.71 20.31 -154.37
CA ARG A 406 -64.79 20.65 -152.93
C ARG A 406 -64.38 19.48 -152.03
N THR A 407 -64.78 18.26 -152.37
CA THR A 407 -64.45 17.07 -151.57
C THR A 407 -62.97 16.68 -151.66
N ASP A 408 -62.33 16.81 -152.83
CA ASP A 408 -60.89 16.54 -152.98
C ASP A 408 -60.03 17.62 -152.31
N GLN A 409 -60.50 18.89 -152.35
CA GLN A 409 -59.88 19.99 -151.62
C GLN A 409 -59.92 19.76 -150.10
N LEU A 410 -61.08 19.38 -149.55
CA LEU A 410 -61.24 19.06 -148.12
C LEU A 410 -60.32 17.91 -147.66
N LEU A 411 -60.10 16.88 -148.50
CA LEU A 411 -59.20 15.77 -148.17
C LEU A 411 -57.74 16.24 -148.08
N LYS A 412 -57.29 17.07 -149.02
CA LYS A 412 -55.95 17.68 -149.02
C LYS A 412 -55.75 18.62 -147.83
N ASP A 413 -56.76 19.42 -147.51
CA ASP A 413 -56.71 20.33 -146.36
C ASP A 413 -56.55 19.56 -145.04
N GLN A 414 -57.27 18.44 -144.85
CA GLN A 414 -57.10 17.58 -143.67
C GLN A 414 -55.72 16.91 -143.60
N GLN A 415 -55.16 16.45 -144.73
CA GLN A 415 -53.79 15.92 -144.77
C GLN A 415 -52.73 16.99 -144.44
N ASN A 416 -52.95 18.24 -144.87
CA ASN A 416 -52.08 19.36 -144.54
C ASN A 416 -52.19 19.73 -143.04
N ILE A 417 -53.41 19.76 -142.49
CA ILE A 417 -53.65 19.98 -141.04
C ILE A 417 -52.87 18.94 -140.21
N GLY A 418 -52.95 17.65 -140.58
CA GLY A 418 -52.20 16.58 -139.91
C GLY A 418 -50.69 16.83 -139.88
N LYS A 419 -50.09 17.21 -141.01
CA LYS A 419 -48.66 17.55 -141.09
C LYS A 419 -48.30 18.78 -140.24
N THR A 420 -49.13 19.82 -140.24
CA THR A 420 -48.89 20.98 -139.34
C THR A 420 -48.98 20.59 -137.86
N LEU A 421 -49.92 19.73 -137.46
CA LEU A 421 -50.01 19.25 -136.08
C LEU A 421 -48.78 18.44 -135.67
N GLU A 422 -48.25 17.59 -136.55
CA GLU A 422 -46.99 16.86 -136.33
C GLU A 422 -45.80 17.81 -136.15
N THR A 423 -45.68 18.84 -136.99
CA THR A 423 -44.64 19.88 -136.80
C THR A 423 -44.84 20.67 -135.50
N ASN A 424 -46.08 20.93 -135.09
CA ASN A 424 -46.38 21.63 -133.83
C ASN A 424 -46.05 20.77 -132.60
N ILE A 425 -46.26 19.46 -132.65
CA ILE A 425 -45.85 18.52 -131.60
C ILE A 425 -44.33 18.49 -131.48
N ASN A 426 -43.60 18.43 -132.60
CA ASN A 426 -42.13 18.47 -132.61
C ASN A 426 -41.59 19.81 -132.10
N ASN A 427 -42.23 20.93 -132.44
CA ASN A 427 -41.92 22.25 -131.89
C ASN A 427 -42.18 22.34 -130.39
N ALA A 428 -43.34 21.83 -129.91
CA ALA A 428 -43.65 21.75 -128.49
C ALA A 428 -42.64 20.88 -127.73
N TYR A 429 -42.19 19.77 -128.31
CA TYR A 429 -41.14 18.92 -127.74
C TYR A 429 -39.80 19.67 -127.61
N CYS A 430 -39.42 20.44 -128.64
CA CYS A 430 -38.25 21.32 -128.59
C CYS A 430 -38.38 22.44 -127.54
N ILE A 431 -39.57 23.02 -127.38
CA ILE A 431 -39.86 24.03 -126.34
C ILE A 431 -39.75 23.40 -124.94
N CYS A 432 -40.34 22.21 -124.73
CA CYS A 432 -40.20 21.46 -123.48
C CYS A 432 -38.72 21.15 -123.15
N ASN A 433 -37.89 20.83 -124.15
CA ASN A 433 -36.46 20.61 -123.92
C ASN A 433 -35.69 21.91 -123.62
N LYS A 434 -36.09 23.05 -124.21
CA LYS A 434 -35.58 24.38 -123.81
C LYS A 434 -35.97 24.74 -122.38
N LEU A 435 -37.23 24.48 -121.97
CA LEU A 435 -37.69 24.70 -120.60
C LEU A 435 -36.97 23.78 -119.59
N ARG A 436 -36.74 22.49 -119.92
CA ARG A 436 -35.89 21.59 -119.11
C ARG A 436 -34.42 22.03 -119.05
N LYS A 437 -33.95 22.85 -119.99
CA LYS A 437 -32.63 23.50 -119.88
C LYS A 437 -32.73 24.72 -118.96
N HIS A 438 -33.73 25.58 -119.14
CA HIS A 438 -33.99 26.74 -118.27
C HIS A 438 -34.07 26.35 -116.79
N ILE A 439 -34.82 25.30 -116.45
CA ILE A 439 -34.94 24.77 -115.07
C ILE A 439 -33.57 24.32 -114.52
N ARG A 440 -32.68 23.77 -115.37
CA ARG A 440 -31.32 23.40 -114.94
C ARG A 440 -30.42 24.62 -114.76
N ASP A 441 -30.58 25.62 -115.62
CA ASP A 441 -29.84 26.88 -115.53
C ASP A 441 -30.32 27.69 -114.29
N GLU A 442 -31.62 27.71 -113.98
CA GLU A 442 -32.21 28.26 -112.74
C GLU A 442 -31.78 27.49 -111.48
N ASN A 443 -31.78 26.15 -111.51
CA ASN A 443 -31.25 25.36 -110.39
C ASN A 443 -29.76 25.67 -110.14
N LYS A 444 -28.98 25.93 -111.19
CA LYS A 444 -27.58 26.35 -111.05
C LYS A 444 -27.47 27.75 -110.44
N SER A 445 -28.35 28.67 -110.81
CA SER A 445 -28.46 30.00 -110.18
C SER A 445 -28.92 29.90 -108.72
N LEU A 446 -29.77 28.93 -108.38
CA LEU A 446 -30.18 28.63 -107.01
C LEU A 446 -28.99 28.11 -106.18
N GLU A 447 -28.15 27.25 -106.75
CA GLU A 447 -26.92 26.78 -106.09
C GLU A 447 -25.95 27.95 -105.82
N GLN A 448 -25.79 28.87 -106.78
CA GLN A 448 -25.03 30.11 -106.60
C GLN A 448 -25.66 31.04 -105.54
N LEU A 449 -26.99 31.11 -105.47
CA LEU A 449 -27.68 31.84 -104.40
C LEU A 449 -27.47 31.19 -103.03
N LYS A 450 -27.38 29.85 -102.92
CA LYS A 450 -26.98 29.18 -101.68
C LYS A 450 -25.54 29.49 -101.30
N GLU A 451 -24.61 29.52 -102.26
CA GLU A 451 -23.21 29.94 -102.00
C GLU A 451 -23.16 31.39 -101.49
N VAL A 452 -23.96 32.29 -102.05
CA VAL A 452 -24.10 33.68 -101.55
C VAL A 452 -24.79 33.74 -100.18
N VAL A 453 -25.79 32.88 -99.91
CA VAL A 453 -26.41 32.78 -98.58
C VAL A 453 -25.39 32.27 -97.57
N TYR A 454 -24.57 31.25 -97.87
CA TYR A 454 -23.50 30.81 -96.98
C TYR A 454 -22.42 31.87 -96.77
N ASP A 455 -22.05 32.67 -97.78
CA ASP A 455 -21.13 33.82 -97.61
C ASP A 455 -21.78 34.94 -96.79
N MET A 456 -23.11 35.11 -96.85
CA MET A 456 -23.86 36.03 -95.98
C MET A 456 -24.00 35.49 -94.56
N GLU A 457 -24.26 34.20 -94.36
CA GLU A 457 -24.30 33.53 -93.06
C GLU A 457 -22.92 33.59 -92.39
N PHE A 458 -21.84 33.33 -93.11
CA PHE A 458 -20.48 33.51 -92.61
C PHE A 458 -20.18 34.97 -92.24
N ARG A 459 -20.69 35.95 -93.00
CA ARG A 459 -20.59 37.37 -92.63
C ARG A 459 -21.48 37.72 -91.44
N ILE A 460 -22.64 37.08 -91.29
CA ILE A 460 -23.50 37.20 -90.11
C ILE A 460 -22.74 36.64 -88.90
N ASP A 461 -22.16 35.44 -88.95
CA ASP A 461 -21.27 34.89 -87.91
C ASP A 461 -20.09 35.83 -87.59
N GLU A 462 -19.43 36.41 -88.60
CA GLU A 462 -18.39 37.41 -88.38
C GLU A 462 -18.91 38.69 -87.71
N PHE A 463 -20.12 39.13 -88.07
CA PHE A 463 -20.75 40.30 -87.47
C PHE A 463 -21.26 39.99 -86.07
N GLU A 464 -21.87 38.83 -85.82
CA GLU A 464 -22.29 38.33 -84.51
C GLU A 464 -21.09 38.15 -83.59
N GLN A 465 -19.96 37.60 -84.07
CA GLN A 465 -18.71 37.61 -83.28
C GLN A 465 -18.20 39.03 -82.97
N LYS A 466 -18.34 39.99 -83.89
CA LYS A 466 -18.02 41.40 -83.63
C LYS A 466 -19.04 42.05 -82.69
N LEU A 467 -20.29 41.61 -82.72
CA LEU A 467 -21.40 42.12 -81.93
C LEU A 467 -21.34 41.57 -80.50
N CYS A 468 -21.05 40.29 -80.29
CA CYS A 468 -20.69 39.72 -78.99
C CYS A 468 -19.43 40.37 -78.38
N LYS A 469 -18.45 40.77 -79.21
CA LYS A 469 -17.29 41.56 -78.77
C LYS A 469 -17.61 43.02 -78.44
N LEU A 470 -18.75 43.55 -78.89
CA LEU A 470 -19.24 44.92 -78.61
C LEU A 470 -20.30 44.97 -77.50
N GLU A 471 -21.11 43.92 -77.33
CA GLU A 471 -22.14 43.78 -76.30
C GLU A 471 -21.60 43.19 -74.98
N GLY A 472 -20.32 42.81 -74.94
CA GLY A 472 -19.64 42.37 -73.72
C GLY A 472 -19.80 40.88 -73.46
N SER A 473 -18.93 40.08 -74.08
CA SER A 473 -18.83 38.63 -73.91
C SER A 473 -18.22 38.19 -72.55
N ASN A 474 -18.69 38.74 -71.43
CA ASN A 474 -18.30 38.28 -70.08
C ASN A 474 -19.20 37.15 -69.56
N LYS A 475 -20.50 37.18 -69.84
CA LYS A 475 -21.50 36.31 -69.15
C LYS A 475 -21.39 34.81 -69.44
N HIS A 476 -20.77 34.42 -70.55
CA HIS A 476 -20.57 33.00 -70.89
C HIS A 476 -19.20 32.47 -70.44
N GLU A 477 -18.21 33.37 -70.31
CA GLU A 477 -16.88 33.04 -69.77
C GLU A 477 -17.00 32.89 -68.24
N GLU A 478 -17.62 33.87 -67.55
CA GLU A 478 -17.91 33.83 -66.10
C GLU A 478 -18.62 32.54 -65.64
N GLN A 479 -19.64 32.06 -66.37
CA GLN A 479 -20.35 30.82 -66.00
C GLN A 479 -19.58 29.52 -66.33
N SER A 480 -18.57 29.59 -67.20
CA SER A 480 -17.64 28.49 -67.44
C SER A 480 -16.57 28.48 -66.36
N ASP A 481 -15.98 29.65 -66.09
CA ASP A 481 -14.97 29.88 -65.06
C ASP A 481 -15.49 29.52 -63.66
N GLU A 482 -16.71 29.95 -63.27
CA GLU A 482 -17.34 29.56 -61.99
C GLU A 482 -17.49 28.03 -61.86
N LYS A 483 -17.78 27.32 -62.96
CA LYS A 483 -17.91 25.85 -62.94
C LYS A 483 -16.56 25.16 -62.89
N GLU A 484 -15.56 25.70 -63.58
CA GLU A 484 -14.22 25.15 -63.63
C GLU A 484 -13.42 25.43 -62.34
N GLU A 485 -13.68 26.57 -61.71
CA GLU A 485 -13.29 26.89 -60.32
C GLU A 485 -13.99 25.94 -59.34
N ARG A 486 -15.30 25.72 -59.47
CA ARG A 486 -16.04 24.77 -58.63
C ARG A 486 -15.58 23.32 -58.80
N ILE A 487 -15.13 22.91 -59.98
CA ILE A 487 -14.49 21.61 -60.21
C ILE A 487 -13.15 21.54 -59.46
N LYS A 488 -12.31 22.56 -59.55
CA LYS A 488 -11.02 22.62 -58.81
C LYS A 488 -11.22 22.60 -57.30
N GLU A 489 -12.25 23.26 -56.77
CA GLU A 489 -12.63 23.16 -55.35
C GLU A 489 -13.05 21.74 -54.94
N LEU A 490 -13.83 21.06 -55.78
CA LEU A 490 -14.26 19.68 -55.54
C LEU A 490 -13.10 18.68 -55.66
N GLU A 491 -12.15 18.91 -56.57
CA GLU A 491 -10.92 18.12 -56.69
C GLU A 491 -9.99 18.34 -55.48
N LYS A 492 -9.83 19.60 -55.03
CA LYS A 492 -9.06 19.92 -53.81
C LYS A 492 -9.67 19.26 -52.57
N THR A 493 -10.97 19.45 -52.33
CA THR A 493 -11.66 18.85 -51.17
C THR A 493 -11.65 17.31 -51.21
N TYR A 494 -11.71 16.70 -52.41
CA TYR A 494 -11.51 15.26 -52.58
C TYR A 494 -10.08 14.83 -52.22
N SER A 495 -9.06 15.59 -52.63
CA SER A 495 -7.65 15.36 -52.25
C SER A 495 -7.48 15.44 -50.73
N ASP A 496 -7.97 16.52 -50.10
CA ASP A 496 -7.92 16.74 -48.66
C ASP A 496 -8.57 15.56 -47.90
N HIS A 497 -9.76 15.12 -48.33
CA HIS A 497 -10.45 13.96 -47.76
C HIS A 497 -9.70 12.63 -47.99
N SER A 498 -9.01 12.48 -49.13
CA SER A 498 -8.17 11.32 -49.41
C SER A 498 -6.95 11.26 -48.49
N GLU A 499 -6.32 12.41 -48.19
CA GLU A 499 -5.21 12.49 -47.23
C GLU A 499 -5.66 12.21 -45.79
N VAL A 500 -6.82 12.74 -45.38
CA VAL A 500 -7.44 12.42 -44.09
C VAL A 500 -7.77 10.91 -44.00
N TYR A 501 -8.29 10.32 -45.08
CA TYR A 501 -8.52 8.87 -45.13
C TYR A 501 -7.22 8.06 -45.01
N HIS A 502 -6.15 8.42 -45.74
CA HIS A 502 -4.87 7.72 -45.67
C HIS A 502 -4.21 7.85 -44.29
N THR A 503 -4.31 9.02 -43.63
CA THR A 503 -3.78 9.21 -42.28
C THR A 503 -4.58 8.43 -41.23
N LEU A 504 -5.91 8.38 -41.33
CA LEU A 504 -6.77 7.52 -40.50
C LEU A 504 -6.49 6.03 -40.72
N GLN A 505 -6.37 5.57 -41.97
CA GLN A 505 -6.02 4.19 -42.28
C GLN A 505 -4.66 3.82 -41.66
N GLY A 506 -3.66 4.69 -41.81
CA GLY A 506 -2.35 4.53 -41.17
C GLY A 506 -2.37 4.61 -39.63
N GLN A 507 -3.42 5.16 -39.00
CA GLN A 507 -3.64 5.03 -37.55
C GLN A 507 -4.28 3.68 -37.20
N VAL A 508 -5.28 3.23 -37.97
CA VAL A 508 -5.94 1.92 -37.80
C VAL A 508 -4.93 0.79 -37.93
N ASP A 509 -4.06 0.81 -38.94
CA ASP A 509 -3.05 -0.24 -39.15
C ASP A 509 -2.03 -0.29 -38.01
N ARG A 510 -1.63 0.88 -37.47
CA ARG A 510 -0.79 0.98 -36.27
C ARG A 510 -1.46 0.38 -35.03
N LEU A 511 -2.74 0.68 -34.81
CA LEU A 511 -3.52 0.10 -33.70
C LEU A 511 -3.67 -1.42 -33.85
N GLN A 512 -3.86 -1.94 -35.07
CA GLN A 512 -3.88 -3.38 -35.33
C GLN A 512 -2.53 -4.04 -35.00
N ASP A 513 -1.42 -3.42 -35.39
CA ASP A 513 -0.08 -3.91 -35.07
C ASP A 513 0.23 -3.87 -33.56
N GLU A 514 -0.22 -2.83 -32.85
CA GLU A 514 -0.14 -2.77 -31.38
C GLU A 514 -0.99 -3.86 -30.73
N MET A 515 -2.21 -4.10 -31.22
CA MET A 515 -3.10 -5.15 -30.71
C MET A 515 -2.52 -6.56 -30.94
N ARG A 516 -1.84 -6.79 -32.08
CA ARG A 516 -1.06 -8.02 -32.34
C ARG A 516 0.13 -8.16 -31.40
N LYS A 517 0.91 -7.09 -31.18
CA LYS A 517 2.04 -7.09 -30.22
C LYS A 517 1.56 -7.41 -28.80
N LEU A 518 0.47 -6.79 -28.34
CA LEU A 518 -0.15 -7.06 -27.05
C LEU A 518 -0.63 -8.52 -26.94
N SER A 519 -1.26 -9.06 -27.99
CA SER A 519 -1.67 -10.47 -28.03
C SER A 519 -0.48 -11.43 -27.93
N ASN A 520 0.64 -11.11 -28.60
CA ASN A 520 1.88 -11.88 -28.49
C ASN A 520 2.53 -11.78 -27.11
N PHE A 521 2.50 -10.61 -26.46
CA PHE A 521 2.95 -10.46 -25.07
C PHE A 521 2.09 -11.30 -24.11
N ILE A 522 0.76 -11.23 -24.24
CA ILE A 522 -0.17 -12.05 -23.43
C ILE A 522 0.08 -13.55 -23.63
N ALA A 523 0.41 -14.00 -24.85
CA ALA A 523 0.79 -15.39 -25.11
C ALA A 523 2.11 -15.76 -24.42
N ASN A 524 3.16 -14.95 -24.58
CA ASN A 524 4.45 -15.17 -23.94
C ASN A 524 4.37 -15.17 -22.40
N ASP A 525 3.57 -14.27 -21.82
CA ASP A 525 3.35 -14.20 -20.37
C ASP A 525 2.58 -15.43 -19.86
N ARG A 526 1.66 -15.98 -20.67
CA ARG A 526 0.94 -17.22 -20.38
C ARG A 526 1.88 -18.43 -20.37
N ASP A 527 2.80 -18.51 -21.33
CA ASP A 527 3.85 -19.54 -21.38
C ASP A 527 4.81 -19.42 -20.19
N GLN A 528 5.22 -18.19 -19.83
CA GLN A 528 6.04 -17.94 -18.63
C GLN A 528 5.30 -18.33 -17.35
N LEU A 529 4.00 -18.01 -17.23
CA LEU A 529 3.16 -18.46 -16.11
C LEU A 529 3.13 -19.98 -16.01
N GLN A 530 2.98 -20.71 -17.12
CA GLN A 530 3.02 -22.17 -17.13
C GLN A 530 4.39 -22.72 -16.70
N ILE A 531 5.49 -22.11 -17.15
CA ILE A 531 6.84 -22.46 -16.71
C ILE A 531 7.03 -22.22 -15.21
N LEU A 532 6.52 -21.10 -14.68
CA LEU A 532 6.58 -20.77 -13.26
C LEU A 532 5.71 -21.72 -12.42
N GLN A 533 4.51 -22.06 -12.89
CA GLN A 533 3.63 -23.03 -12.24
C GLN A 533 4.31 -24.41 -12.17
N ASN A 534 4.89 -24.90 -13.27
CA ASN A 534 5.68 -26.14 -13.29
C ASN A 534 6.87 -26.08 -12.30
N LYS A 535 7.54 -24.92 -12.15
CA LYS A 535 8.59 -24.74 -11.14
C LYS A 535 8.04 -24.82 -9.71
N VAL A 536 6.91 -24.19 -9.43
CA VAL A 536 6.24 -24.26 -8.12
C VAL A 536 5.86 -25.70 -7.78
N GLU A 537 5.27 -26.45 -8.71
CA GLU A 537 4.93 -27.87 -8.53
C GLU A 537 6.18 -28.72 -8.25
N ASN A 538 7.29 -28.49 -8.97
CA ASN A 538 8.56 -29.15 -8.69
C ASN A 538 9.14 -28.79 -7.31
N HIS A 539 9.07 -27.52 -6.89
CA HIS A 539 9.50 -27.11 -5.56
C HIS A 539 8.62 -27.69 -4.44
N LEU A 540 7.31 -27.79 -4.66
CA LEU A 540 6.39 -28.48 -3.74
C LEU A 540 6.72 -29.97 -3.63
N LEU A 541 7.06 -30.65 -4.74
CA LEU A 541 7.49 -32.04 -4.72
C LEU A 541 8.81 -32.23 -3.95
N ILE A 542 9.80 -31.35 -4.15
CA ILE A 542 11.07 -31.36 -3.41
C ILE A 542 10.81 -31.10 -1.91
N TYR A 543 9.94 -30.15 -1.58
CA TYR A 543 9.54 -29.86 -0.20
C TYR A 543 8.87 -31.07 0.46
N ASP A 544 7.96 -31.77 -0.24
CA ASP A 544 7.31 -32.99 0.25
C ASP A 544 8.30 -34.15 0.46
N ILE A 545 9.29 -34.28 -0.43
CA ILE A 545 10.39 -35.26 -0.27
C ILE A 545 11.23 -34.89 0.96
N GLY A 546 11.61 -33.62 1.12
CA GLY A 546 12.32 -33.13 2.31
C GLY A 546 11.54 -33.35 3.60
N ARG A 547 10.23 -33.08 3.60
CA ARG A 547 9.32 -33.34 4.73
C ARG A 547 9.29 -34.82 5.10
N LYS A 548 9.23 -35.72 4.11
CA LYS A 548 9.31 -37.17 4.32
C LYS A 548 10.67 -37.62 4.85
N GLN A 549 11.77 -37.06 4.35
CA GLN A 549 13.13 -37.33 4.85
C GLN A 549 13.31 -36.86 6.30
N ILE A 550 12.83 -35.66 6.65
CA ILE A 550 12.84 -35.14 8.03
C ILE A 550 12.00 -36.04 8.95
N ALA A 551 10.83 -36.50 8.50
CA ALA A 551 10.01 -37.43 9.28
C ALA A 551 10.70 -38.79 9.50
N ALA A 552 11.38 -39.33 8.49
CA ALA A 552 12.17 -40.55 8.59
C ALA A 552 13.39 -40.38 9.53
N ALA A 553 14.11 -39.26 9.42
CA ALA A 553 15.22 -38.93 10.30
C ALA A 553 14.75 -38.79 11.77
N LYS A 554 13.66 -38.06 12.02
CA LYS A 554 13.05 -37.95 13.36
C LYS A 554 12.68 -39.32 13.93
N LYS A 555 12.07 -40.20 13.14
CA LYS A 555 11.74 -41.58 13.56
C LYS A 555 13.00 -42.36 13.91
N SER A 556 14.04 -42.29 13.09
CA SER A 556 15.32 -42.97 13.36
C SER A 556 16.02 -42.42 14.60
N THR A 557 15.97 -41.10 14.84
CA THR A 557 16.48 -40.49 16.08
C THR A 557 15.70 -40.97 17.31
N GLN A 558 14.37 -41.06 17.23
CA GLN A 558 13.53 -41.59 18.31
C GLN A 558 13.84 -43.08 18.58
N GLU A 559 14.01 -43.89 17.53
CA GLU A 559 14.44 -45.29 17.66
C GLU A 559 15.81 -45.39 18.35
N LYS A 560 16.78 -44.54 17.98
CA LYS A 560 18.10 -44.49 18.63
C LYS A 560 18.06 -44.01 20.07
N GLN A 561 17.19 -43.05 20.42
CA GLN A 561 16.96 -42.64 21.81
C GLN A 561 16.33 -43.76 22.65
N VAL A 562 15.43 -44.56 22.08
CA VAL A 562 14.86 -45.74 22.75
C VAL A 562 15.93 -46.83 22.92
N GLU A 563 16.75 -47.11 21.91
CA GLU A 563 17.90 -48.01 22.04
C GLU A 563 18.88 -47.54 23.13
N GLU A 564 19.21 -46.24 23.17
CA GLU A 564 20.08 -45.66 24.19
C GLU A 564 19.49 -45.82 25.59
N ASN A 565 18.20 -45.51 25.78
CA ASN A 565 17.52 -45.69 27.07
C ASN A 565 17.48 -47.16 27.51
N ILE A 566 17.30 -48.10 26.57
CA ILE A 566 17.39 -49.55 26.86
C ILE A 566 18.81 -49.93 27.28
N MET A 567 19.84 -49.36 26.65
CA MET A 567 21.23 -49.60 27.03
C MET A 567 21.59 -48.98 28.38
N ARG A 568 21.11 -47.77 28.70
CA ARG A 568 21.22 -47.17 30.04
C ARG A 568 20.55 -48.05 31.10
N LEU A 569 19.31 -48.50 30.87
CA LEU A 569 18.62 -49.42 31.79
C LEU A 569 19.36 -50.75 31.99
N ARG A 570 20.09 -51.24 30.98
CA ARG A 570 20.96 -52.43 31.11
C ARG A 570 22.21 -52.13 31.93
N ILE A 571 22.82 -50.95 31.74
CA ILE A 571 23.95 -50.48 32.56
C ILE A 571 23.50 -50.37 34.02
N ASP A 572 22.38 -49.69 34.31
CA ASP A 572 21.82 -49.57 35.66
C ASP A 572 21.57 -50.94 36.34
N HIS A 573 21.12 -51.95 35.57
CA HIS A 573 20.96 -53.31 36.09
C HIS A 573 22.30 -53.99 36.39
N ILE A 574 23.31 -53.80 35.54
CA ILE A 574 24.66 -54.34 35.76
C ILE A 574 25.32 -53.64 36.94
N GLU A 575 25.19 -52.32 37.07
CA GLU A 575 25.70 -51.53 38.19
C GLU A 575 25.06 -51.94 39.52
N LYS A 576 23.73 -52.15 39.55
CA LYS A 576 23.05 -52.70 40.74
C LYS A 576 23.53 -54.09 41.09
N ALA A 577 23.67 -54.99 40.11
CA ALA A 577 24.19 -56.33 40.33
C ALA A 577 25.66 -56.31 40.83
N MET A 578 26.49 -55.40 40.32
CA MET A 578 27.85 -55.19 40.82
C MET A 578 27.85 -54.67 42.25
N ALA A 579 27.01 -53.69 42.60
CA ALA A 579 26.89 -53.17 43.95
C ALA A 579 26.40 -54.25 44.95
N GLU A 580 25.50 -55.14 44.52
CA GLU A 580 25.09 -56.31 45.31
C GLU A 580 26.26 -57.28 45.56
N GLU A 581 27.08 -57.57 44.54
CA GLU A 581 28.28 -58.40 44.68
C GLU A 581 29.37 -57.72 45.52
N GLU A 582 29.58 -56.41 45.37
CA GLU A 582 30.48 -55.63 46.23
C GLU A 582 30.03 -55.69 47.69
N GLN A 583 28.73 -55.56 47.97
CA GLN A 583 28.19 -55.68 49.32
C GLN A 583 28.33 -57.11 49.88
N LYS A 584 28.17 -58.16 49.05
CA LYS A 584 28.45 -59.56 49.43
C LYS A 584 29.93 -59.75 49.76
N ILE A 585 30.83 -59.27 48.91
CA ILE A 585 32.28 -59.31 49.11
C ILE A 585 32.68 -58.55 50.38
N PHE A 586 32.14 -57.35 50.62
CA PHE A 586 32.36 -56.57 51.83
C PHE A 586 31.89 -57.32 53.08
N ASN A 587 30.68 -57.91 53.05
CA ASN A 587 30.16 -58.71 54.15
C ASN A 587 31.04 -59.94 54.44
N LEU A 588 31.54 -60.62 53.40
CA LEU A 588 32.46 -61.75 53.53
C LEU A 588 33.84 -61.33 54.07
N GLN A 589 34.38 -60.19 53.64
CA GLN A 589 35.63 -59.63 54.16
C GLN A 589 35.47 -59.22 55.63
N LYS A 590 34.35 -58.57 55.99
CA LYS A 590 34.00 -58.25 57.38
C LYS A 590 33.91 -59.51 58.24
N LEU A 591 33.23 -60.55 57.76
CA LEU A 591 33.14 -61.84 58.45
C LEU A 591 34.52 -62.51 58.61
N ARG A 592 35.38 -62.47 57.58
CA ARG A 592 36.75 -62.98 57.67
C ARG A 592 37.54 -62.24 58.74
N LEU A 593 37.48 -60.91 58.75
CA LEU A 593 38.18 -60.08 59.74
C LEU A 593 37.66 -60.30 61.17
N THR A 594 36.34 -60.48 61.37
CA THR A 594 35.81 -60.81 62.70
C THR A 594 36.20 -62.22 63.14
N LEU A 595 36.25 -63.21 62.23
CA LEU A 595 36.77 -64.54 62.53
C LEU A 595 38.28 -64.51 62.84
N ASP A 596 39.09 -63.80 62.04
CA ASP A 596 40.52 -63.60 62.28
C ASP A 596 40.78 -62.94 63.65
N GLN A 597 39.94 -61.97 64.05
CA GLN A 597 40.00 -61.33 65.36
C GLN A 597 39.65 -62.30 66.50
N VAL A 598 38.54 -63.03 66.40
CA VAL A 598 38.13 -64.03 67.40
C VAL A 598 39.16 -65.17 67.52
N MET A 599 39.78 -65.58 66.40
CA MET A 599 40.87 -66.57 66.41
C MET A 599 42.11 -66.03 67.14
N LYS A 600 42.49 -64.76 66.93
CA LYS A 600 43.60 -64.11 67.65
C LYS A 600 43.32 -63.95 69.14
N GLU A 601 42.11 -63.50 69.50
CA GLU A 601 41.68 -63.40 70.90
C GLU A 601 41.72 -64.77 71.58
N ARG A 602 41.21 -65.81 70.91
CA ARG A 602 41.26 -67.17 71.44
C ARG A 602 42.69 -67.71 71.54
N GLN A 603 43.58 -67.37 70.61
CA GLN A 603 45.00 -67.72 70.71
C GLN A 603 45.66 -67.02 71.91
N LEU A 604 45.39 -65.73 72.14
CA LEU A 604 45.87 -65.00 73.31
C LEU A 604 45.30 -65.57 74.63
N GLU A 605 44.04 -65.98 74.67
CA GLU A 605 43.49 -66.72 75.81
C GLU A 605 44.22 -68.05 76.08
N ILE A 606 44.57 -68.79 75.02
CA ILE A 606 45.29 -70.06 75.14
C ILE A 606 46.71 -69.81 75.65
N ASP A 607 47.42 -68.81 75.10
CA ASP A 607 48.79 -68.50 75.50
C ASP A 607 48.88 -67.88 76.89
N THR A 608 47.90 -67.07 77.32
CA THR A 608 47.79 -66.59 78.71
C THR A 608 47.50 -67.74 79.68
N LYS A 609 46.55 -68.63 79.37
CA LYS A 609 46.29 -69.85 80.18
C LYS A 609 47.53 -70.75 80.26
N LYS A 610 48.24 -70.93 79.15
CA LYS A 610 49.51 -71.68 79.06
C LYS A 610 50.61 -71.04 79.91
N SER A 611 50.73 -69.70 79.89
CA SER A 611 51.65 -68.95 80.75
C SER A 611 51.31 -69.12 82.24
N ILE A 612 50.03 -69.03 82.61
CA ILE A 612 49.55 -69.28 83.98
C ILE A 612 49.90 -70.71 84.44
N VAL A 613 49.66 -71.73 83.61
CA VAL A 613 50.02 -73.13 83.92
C VAL A 613 51.54 -73.31 84.02
N GLN A 614 52.32 -72.63 83.18
CA GLN A 614 53.78 -72.64 83.29
C GLN A 614 54.26 -71.95 84.58
N ALA A 615 53.64 -70.85 85.00
CA ALA A 615 53.93 -70.18 86.27
C ALA A 615 53.54 -71.05 87.47
N GLN A 616 52.37 -71.71 87.44
CA GLN A 616 51.96 -72.69 88.45
C GLN A 616 52.98 -73.85 88.53
N ARG A 617 53.43 -74.38 87.39
CA ARG A 617 54.49 -75.40 87.36
C ARG A 617 55.80 -74.90 87.97
N ARG A 618 56.24 -73.67 87.66
CA ARG A 618 57.44 -73.07 88.26
C ARG A 618 57.28 -72.94 89.77
N ASN A 619 56.16 -72.41 90.26
CA ASN A 619 55.87 -72.31 91.68
C ASN A 619 55.87 -73.70 92.37
N LEU A 620 55.34 -74.75 91.74
CA LEU A 620 55.41 -76.12 92.25
C LEU A 620 56.83 -76.70 92.22
N ASP A 621 57.65 -76.34 91.23
CA ASP A 621 59.07 -76.70 91.15
C ASP A 621 59.88 -75.97 92.25
N ASP A 622 59.56 -74.70 92.52
CA ASP A 622 60.15 -73.88 93.58
C ASP A 622 59.70 -74.35 94.97
N ASP A 623 58.43 -74.70 95.18
CA ASP A 623 57.92 -75.32 96.41
C ASP A 623 58.54 -76.70 96.61
N ARG A 624 58.75 -77.49 95.56
CA ARG A 624 59.50 -78.76 95.62
C ARG A 624 60.97 -78.52 95.99
N GLY A 625 61.58 -77.44 95.49
CA GLY A 625 62.92 -76.98 95.87
C GLY A 625 62.98 -76.54 97.34
N ARG A 626 62.02 -75.74 97.78
CA ARG A 626 61.83 -75.27 99.15
C ARG A 626 61.60 -76.43 100.11
N LEU A 627 60.73 -77.39 99.78
CA LEU A 627 60.48 -78.58 100.60
C LEU A 627 61.73 -79.48 100.70
N LYS A 628 62.52 -79.62 99.62
CA LYS A 628 63.85 -80.24 99.70
C LYS A 628 64.80 -79.46 100.62
N GLY A 629 64.76 -78.13 100.56
CA GLY A 629 65.45 -77.21 101.47
C GLY A 629 65.01 -77.39 102.93
N ASP A 630 63.71 -77.42 103.21
CA ASP A 630 63.15 -77.63 104.54
C ASP A 630 63.44 -79.04 105.06
N ILE A 631 63.53 -80.06 104.20
CA ILE A 631 64.00 -81.40 104.57
C ILE A 631 65.50 -81.38 104.92
N SER A 632 66.35 -80.68 104.15
CA SER A 632 67.77 -80.56 104.46
C SER A 632 68.00 -79.74 105.73
N LEU A 633 67.26 -78.63 105.90
CA LEU A 633 67.22 -77.82 107.11
C LEU A 633 66.66 -78.59 108.29
N ARG A 634 65.66 -79.47 108.14
CA ARG A 634 65.18 -80.35 109.23
C ARG A 634 66.21 -81.42 109.59
N LYS A 635 66.96 -81.99 108.64
CA LYS A 635 68.11 -82.85 108.93
C LYS A 635 69.19 -82.09 109.70
N VAL A 636 69.55 -80.89 109.26
CA VAL A 636 70.46 -79.98 109.97
C VAL A 636 69.88 -79.57 111.32
N LYS A 637 68.56 -79.40 111.46
CA LYS A 637 67.90 -79.04 112.72
C LYS A 637 67.84 -80.22 113.68
N ILE A 638 67.77 -81.46 113.22
CA ILE A 638 67.94 -82.66 114.04
C ILE A 638 69.38 -82.74 114.55
N GLU A 639 70.38 -82.52 113.69
CA GLU A 639 71.79 -82.44 114.13
C GLU A 639 72.07 -81.25 115.06
N GLN A 640 71.44 -80.11 114.81
CA GLN A 640 71.48 -78.95 115.69
C GLN A 640 70.71 -79.19 116.98
N LEU A 641 69.61 -79.97 117.00
CA LEU A 641 68.88 -80.30 118.23
C LEU A 641 69.62 -81.35 119.07
N LYS A 642 70.33 -82.30 118.45
CA LYS A 642 71.34 -83.12 119.15
C LYS A 642 72.40 -82.22 119.82
N LYS A 643 72.92 -81.22 119.09
CA LYS A 643 73.90 -80.26 119.61
C LYS A 643 73.30 -79.21 120.56
N LYS A 644 72.01 -78.91 120.47
CA LYS A 644 71.31 -77.90 121.29
C LYS A 644 70.76 -78.52 122.57
N TYR A 645 70.34 -79.78 122.58
CA TYR A 645 70.15 -80.53 123.83
C TYR A 645 71.45 -80.61 124.65
N HIS A 646 72.60 -80.56 123.96
CA HIS A 646 73.93 -80.49 124.57
C HIS A 646 74.39 -79.05 124.97
N ILE A 647 73.68 -77.99 124.54
CA ILE A 647 74.07 -76.57 124.77
C ILE A 647 73.00 -75.79 125.57
N GLU A 648 71.71 -76.11 125.48
CA GLU A 648 70.66 -75.63 126.39
C GLU A 648 70.83 -76.20 127.81
N LEU A 649 71.63 -77.25 127.98
CA LEU A 649 72.14 -77.69 129.27
C LEU A 649 73.25 -76.76 129.83
N MET A 650 73.65 -75.72 129.08
CA MET A 650 74.90 -74.96 129.28
C MET A 650 74.79 -73.44 129.09
N SER A 651 73.68 -72.86 128.57
CA SER A 651 73.72 -71.46 128.10
C SER A 651 72.45 -70.58 128.20
N LEU A 652 71.53 -70.82 129.15
CA LEU A 652 70.62 -69.74 129.60
C LEU A 652 71.11 -69.15 130.93
N GLY A 653 72.15 -68.33 130.81
CA GLY A 653 72.49 -67.35 131.83
C GLY A 653 71.38 -66.31 131.99
N LYS A 654 71.37 -65.67 133.16
CA LYS A 654 70.50 -64.56 133.53
C LYS A 654 71.41 -63.36 133.81
N ASP A 655 70.94 -62.15 133.53
CA ASP A 655 71.45 -60.96 134.23
C ASP A 655 70.92 -60.97 135.68
N ASP A 656 71.43 -60.12 136.57
CA ASP A 656 71.36 -60.26 138.05
C ASP A 656 69.96 -60.29 138.73
N ASP A 657 68.86 -60.25 137.98
CA ASP A 657 67.55 -60.77 138.43
C ASP A 657 66.65 -61.37 137.31
N GLY A 658 67.20 -61.56 136.10
CA GLY A 658 66.74 -62.58 135.16
C GLY A 658 65.35 -62.49 134.52
N GLN A 659 64.95 -61.34 133.95
CA GLN A 659 64.22 -61.28 132.66
C GLN A 659 64.36 -59.90 131.96
N PRO A 660 64.45 -59.85 130.61
CA PRO A 660 64.60 -58.60 129.85
C PRO A 660 63.26 -58.07 129.31
N LEU A 661 63.07 -56.74 129.17
CA LEU A 661 61.98 -56.19 128.34
C LEU A 661 62.24 -54.78 127.78
N SER A 662 61.42 -54.38 126.81
CA SER A 662 61.60 -53.21 125.92
C SER A 662 60.23 -52.62 125.51
N ILE A 663 60.26 -51.61 124.62
CA ILE A 663 59.12 -51.05 123.85
C ILE A 663 58.17 -50.11 124.64
N THR A 664 58.60 -48.86 124.88
CA THR A 664 57.69 -47.77 125.30
C THR A 664 58.03 -46.38 124.72
N HIS A 665 59.22 -46.21 124.14
CA HIS A 665 59.81 -44.91 123.79
C HIS A 665 59.15 -44.16 122.62
N PHE A 666 58.56 -44.87 121.64
CA PHE A 666 58.25 -44.27 120.33
C PHE A 666 56.90 -43.56 120.19
N LYS A 667 56.04 -43.51 121.21
CA LYS A 667 54.69 -42.89 121.12
C LYS A 667 54.65 -41.36 121.20
N ILE A 668 55.73 -40.68 121.56
CA ILE A 668 55.73 -39.23 121.89
C ILE A 668 55.79 -38.32 120.64
N LYS A 669 56.33 -38.80 119.51
CA LYS A 669 56.62 -37.95 118.33
C LYS A 669 55.39 -37.44 117.56
N HIS A 670 54.19 -37.94 117.84
CA HIS A 670 53.00 -37.71 117.01
C HIS A 670 52.14 -36.48 117.42
N ALA A 671 52.53 -35.73 118.45
CA ALA A 671 51.67 -34.71 119.07
C ALA A 671 51.89 -33.25 118.61
N GLN A 672 52.98 -32.93 117.89
CA GLN A 672 53.42 -31.54 117.72
C GLN A 672 52.92 -30.82 116.44
N GLU A 673 52.49 -31.51 115.39
CA GLU A 673 52.17 -30.87 114.10
C GLU A 673 50.78 -30.17 114.05
N LYS A 674 49.93 -30.34 115.07
CA LYS A 674 48.53 -29.87 115.05
C LYS A 674 48.33 -28.36 115.34
N PHE A 675 49.36 -27.66 115.83
CA PHE A 675 49.21 -26.29 116.36
C PHE A 675 49.36 -25.16 115.32
N MET A 676 50.05 -25.39 114.20
CA MET A 676 50.52 -24.32 113.30
C MET A 676 49.47 -23.78 112.29
N LEU A 677 48.24 -24.29 112.30
CA LEU A 677 47.25 -24.03 111.22
C LEU A 677 46.11 -23.06 111.59
N GLN A 678 46.10 -22.51 112.82
CA GLN A 678 44.96 -21.73 113.32
C GLN A 678 45.17 -20.19 113.33
N GLN A 679 46.37 -19.69 113.00
CA GLN A 679 46.72 -18.27 113.21
C GLN A 679 46.45 -17.33 112.03
N ASN A 680 46.11 -17.85 110.84
CA ASN A 680 45.93 -17.03 109.61
C ASN A 680 44.47 -16.57 109.36
N GLY A 681 43.55 -16.71 110.33
CA GLY A 681 42.14 -16.38 110.15
C GLY A 681 41.75 -14.93 110.47
N ASP A 682 42.39 -14.32 111.46
CA ASP A 682 41.83 -13.14 112.15
C ASP A 682 42.12 -11.77 111.48
N GLU A 683 42.98 -11.71 110.45
CA GLU A 683 43.40 -10.42 109.86
C GLU A 683 42.44 -9.85 108.79
N LEU A 684 41.52 -10.66 108.24
CA LEU A 684 40.65 -10.22 107.14
C LEU A 684 39.40 -9.43 107.58
N ASP A 685 38.90 -9.65 108.80
CA ASP A 685 37.61 -9.11 109.27
C ASP A 685 37.63 -7.61 109.63
N ASN A 686 38.81 -7.02 109.84
CA ASN A 686 38.94 -5.63 110.29
C ASN A 686 38.78 -4.57 109.19
N LYS A 687 38.80 -4.93 107.90
CA LYS A 687 38.71 -3.95 106.79
C LYS A 687 37.29 -3.53 106.41
N ILE A 688 36.26 -4.27 106.83
CA ILE A 688 34.88 -4.04 106.37
C ILE A 688 34.16 -2.89 107.11
N LYS A 689 34.56 -2.56 108.34
CA LYS A 689 33.83 -1.61 109.22
C LYS A 689 34.12 -0.11 108.98
N ALA A 690 34.92 0.23 107.97
CA ALA A 690 35.38 1.61 107.74
C ALA A 690 34.48 2.42 106.76
N THR A 691 33.83 1.76 105.80
CA THR A 691 33.16 2.44 104.66
C THR A 691 31.71 2.87 104.91
N GLU A 692 31.11 2.50 106.04
CA GLU A 692 29.66 2.73 106.29
C GLU A 692 29.32 4.12 106.88
N LYS A 693 30.31 4.99 107.16
CA LYS A 693 30.08 6.27 107.87
C LYS A 693 30.00 7.54 107.01
N GLU A 694 30.35 7.50 105.72
CA GLU A 694 30.38 8.73 104.88
C GLU A 694 29.02 9.08 104.23
N ILE A 695 28.06 8.15 104.19
CA ILE A 695 26.81 8.30 103.42
C ILE A 695 25.81 9.30 104.05
N VAL A 696 25.85 9.51 105.37
CA VAL A 696 24.81 10.27 106.11
C VAL A 696 24.96 11.80 105.97
N ALA A 697 26.11 12.32 105.50
CA ALA A 697 26.36 13.76 105.44
C ALA A 697 25.71 14.49 104.24
N ILE A 698 25.32 13.77 103.18
CA ILE A 698 24.91 14.36 101.88
C ILE A 698 23.41 14.68 101.81
N GLU A 699 22.55 14.04 102.63
CA GLU A 699 21.07 14.20 102.51
C GLU A 699 20.51 15.55 103.01
N ASN A 700 21.21 16.25 103.91
CA ASN A 700 20.62 17.42 104.59
C ASN A 700 20.74 18.76 103.82
N THR A 701 21.68 18.91 102.90
CA THR A 701 21.84 20.15 102.10
C THR A 701 20.82 20.29 100.97
N LEU A 702 20.24 19.19 100.49
CA LEU A 702 19.33 19.17 99.34
C LEU A 702 17.95 19.81 99.63
N LYS A 703 17.51 19.86 100.90
CA LYS A 703 16.15 20.29 101.27
C LYS A 703 15.93 21.80 101.29
N MET A 704 16.96 22.63 101.41
CA MET A 704 16.81 24.10 101.42
C MET A 704 16.66 24.70 100.01
N VAL A 705 17.45 24.23 99.04
CA VAL A 705 17.55 24.83 97.69
C VAL A 705 16.24 24.70 96.87
N ASN A 706 15.39 23.73 97.18
CA ASN A 706 14.15 23.51 96.44
C ASN A 706 13.03 24.53 96.74
N LEU A 707 13.07 25.24 97.87
CA LEU A 707 11.95 26.12 98.28
C LEU A 707 12.03 27.53 97.68
N THR A 708 13.22 28.08 97.46
CA THR A 708 13.40 29.42 96.86
C THR A 708 13.09 29.44 95.35
N ASN A 709 13.20 28.29 94.68
CA ASN A 709 12.96 28.16 93.23
C ASN A 709 11.48 28.22 92.82
N VAL A 710 10.53 28.02 93.73
CA VAL A 710 9.09 28.01 93.39
C VAL A 710 8.56 29.44 93.24
N ALA A 711 8.98 30.38 94.09
CA ALA A 711 8.55 31.79 94.03
C ALA A 711 9.02 32.50 92.74
N PHE A 712 10.24 32.23 92.28
CA PHE A 712 10.80 32.82 91.05
C PHE A 712 10.04 32.47 89.76
N ARG A 713 9.26 31.36 89.74
CA ARG A 713 8.52 30.94 88.54
C ARG A 713 7.24 31.74 88.29
N ASN A 714 6.61 32.31 89.31
CA ASN A 714 5.31 32.98 89.15
C ASN A 714 5.40 34.39 88.54
N ASN A 715 6.57 35.04 88.58
CA ASN A 715 6.80 36.37 88.00
C ASN A 715 7.29 36.36 86.53
N LEU A 716 7.23 35.20 85.85
CA LEU A 716 7.64 35.03 84.43
C LEU A 716 6.45 34.95 83.44
N SER A 717 5.24 35.33 83.85
CA SER A 717 4.04 35.37 83.01
C SER A 717 3.79 36.79 82.46
N ILE A 718 3.60 36.94 81.14
CA ILE A 718 3.57 38.25 80.44
C ILE A 718 2.13 38.65 80.03
N LEU A 719 1.83 39.96 80.12
CA LEU A 719 0.51 40.57 79.93
C LEU A 719 0.24 41.14 78.52
N LYS A 720 -0.86 40.68 77.91
CA LYS A 720 -1.92 41.39 77.14
C LYS A 720 -1.64 42.68 76.30
N GLU A 721 -1.24 42.47 75.05
CA GLU A 721 -1.94 42.84 73.79
C GLU A 721 -2.44 44.27 73.42
N ASN A 722 -2.34 45.34 74.24
CA ASN A 722 -3.05 46.62 73.95
C ASN A 722 -2.21 47.87 73.60
N ASP A 723 -0.91 47.75 73.28
CA ASP A 723 -0.07 48.92 72.95
C ASP A 723 0.03 49.28 71.45
N SER A 724 0.38 50.54 71.19
CA SER A 724 0.29 51.21 69.88
C SER A 724 1.12 50.57 68.75
N GLU A 725 2.16 49.81 69.08
CA GLU A 725 3.05 49.12 68.13
C GLU A 725 2.30 48.10 67.24
N LEU A 726 1.19 47.54 67.73
CA LEU A 726 0.39 46.55 66.99
C LEU A 726 -0.28 47.15 65.73
N LYS A 727 -0.41 48.48 65.62
CA LYS A 727 -1.03 49.14 64.45
C LYS A 727 -0.06 49.27 63.28
N GLU A 728 1.22 49.56 63.51
CA GLU A 728 2.25 49.50 62.47
C GLU A 728 2.52 48.06 62.03
N MET A 729 2.52 47.11 62.98
CA MET A 729 2.60 45.68 62.66
C MET A 729 1.50 45.25 61.69
N LYS A 730 0.26 45.71 61.86
CA LYS A 730 -0.87 45.40 60.96
C LYS A 730 -0.73 46.01 59.56
N ALA A 731 -0.09 47.17 59.43
CA ALA A 731 0.19 47.77 58.12
C ALA A 731 1.28 46.99 57.36
N LEU A 732 2.36 46.61 58.04
CA LEU A 732 3.40 45.75 57.46
C LEU A 732 2.88 44.34 57.16
N GLU A 733 2.04 43.76 58.02
CA GLU A 733 1.31 42.52 57.74
C GLU A 733 0.46 42.59 56.47
N SER A 734 -0.17 43.73 56.16
CA SER A 734 -0.95 43.88 54.92
C SER A 734 -0.07 43.75 53.68
N LEU A 735 1.09 44.40 53.70
CA LEU A 735 2.08 44.33 52.63
C LEU A 735 2.70 42.93 52.53
N LEU A 736 2.98 42.27 53.66
CA LEU A 736 3.41 40.87 53.72
C LEU A 736 2.32 39.91 53.22
N LYS A 737 1.04 40.18 53.49
CA LYS A 737 -0.13 39.41 52.99
C LYS A 737 -0.24 39.51 51.46
N THR A 738 -0.07 40.69 50.87
CA THR A 738 -0.09 40.82 49.39
C THR A 738 1.07 40.10 48.71
N ASN A 739 2.30 40.20 49.24
CA ASN A 739 3.44 39.48 48.69
C ASN A 739 3.38 37.96 48.94
N THR A 740 2.87 37.50 50.10
CA THR A 740 2.65 36.06 50.34
C THR A 740 1.52 35.48 49.49
N VAL A 741 0.52 36.27 49.08
CA VAL A 741 -0.46 35.84 48.06
C VAL A 741 0.20 35.64 46.70
N LYS A 742 1.07 36.56 46.26
CA LYS A 742 1.87 36.36 45.02
C LYS A 742 2.78 35.14 45.09
N LEU A 743 3.46 34.94 46.23
CA LEU A 743 4.32 33.77 46.46
C LEU A 743 3.51 32.46 46.53
N LYS A 744 2.30 32.49 47.10
CA LYS A 744 1.35 31.35 47.05
C LYS A 744 0.87 31.07 45.64
N GLN A 745 0.67 32.08 44.80
CA GLN A 745 0.30 31.89 43.39
C GLN A 745 1.44 31.22 42.61
N ILE A 746 2.69 31.66 42.81
CA ILE A 746 3.86 31.03 42.17
C ILE A 746 4.04 29.59 42.67
N LYS A 747 3.95 29.34 43.99
CA LYS A 747 4.00 27.97 44.55
C LYS A 747 2.83 27.09 44.13
N LYS A 748 1.66 27.67 43.86
CA LYS A 748 0.53 26.94 43.29
C LYS A 748 0.83 26.54 41.84
N ASN A 749 1.32 27.46 41.02
CA ASN A 749 1.73 27.15 39.65
C ASN A 749 2.84 26.07 39.63
N GLU A 750 3.84 26.16 40.52
CA GLU A 750 4.89 25.16 40.70
C GLU A 750 4.31 23.80 41.15
N SER A 751 3.38 23.79 42.10
CA SER A 751 2.67 22.57 42.52
C SER A 751 1.79 21.98 41.42
N ASP A 752 1.16 22.81 40.59
CA ASP A 752 0.30 22.35 39.49
C ASP A 752 1.15 21.82 38.31
N ILE A 753 2.31 22.42 38.03
CA ILE A 753 3.33 21.85 37.12
C ILE A 753 3.88 20.53 37.68
N GLN A 754 4.18 20.46 38.98
CA GLN A 754 4.65 19.23 39.62
C GLN A 754 3.61 18.11 39.54
N LYS A 755 2.32 18.42 39.74
CA LYS A 755 1.22 17.46 39.52
C LYS A 755 1.17 16.98 38.07
N ILE A 756 1.32 17.86 37.09
CA ILE A 756 1.35 17.47 35.66
C ILE A 756 2.54 16.54 35.39
N VAL A 757 3.72 16.81 35.96
CA VAL A 757 4.90 15.94 35.85
C VAL A 757 4.66 14.59 36.51
N ASP A 758 4.06 14.55 37.70
CA ASP A 758 3.78 13.29 38.40
C ASP A 758 2.61 12.50 37.79
N GLU A 759 1.65 13.17 37.14
CA GLU A 759 0.60 12.55 36.33
C GLU A 759 1.17 12.01 35.00
N GLN A 760 2.12 12.69 34.38
CA GLN A 760 2.87 12.18 33.23
C GLN A 760 3.73 10.97 33.59
N LYS A 761 4.36 10.94 34.76
CA LYS A 761 5.06 9.75 35.26
C LYS A 761 4.10 8.59 35.49
N ARG A 762 2.95 8.81 36.15
CA ARG A 762 1.92 7.77 36.31
C ARG A 762 1.44 7.21 34.97
N LYS A 763 1.21 8.06 33.98
CA LYS A 763 0.85 7.62 32.62
C LYS A 763 1.97 6.83 31.95
N LEU A 764 3.23 7.18 32.19
CA LEU A 764 4.39 6.40 31.73
C LEU A 764 4.42 5.01 32.41
N ASP A 765 4.26 4.95 33.74
CA ASP A 765 4.22 3.71 34.52
C ASP A 765 3.02 2.82 34.11
N GLU A 766 1.87 3.43 33.85
CA GLU A 766 0.66 2.79 33.29
C GLU A 766 0.95 2.19 31.90
N PHE A 767 1.55 2.94 30.98
CA PHE A 767 1.95 2.42 29.66
C PHE A 767 3.04 1.34 29.74
N GLU A 768 3.98 1.41 30.70
CA GLU A 768 4.96 0.35 30.91
C GLU A 768 4.31 -0.94 31.45
N SER A 769 3.33 -0.81 32.34
CA SER A 769 2.50 -1.91 32.84
C SER A 769 1.61 -2.51 31.75
N GLU A 770 0.95 -1.69 30.94
CA GLU A 770 0.19 -2.15 29.76
C GLU A 770 1.09 -2.87 28.75
N ARG A 771 2.29 -2.34 28.46
CA ARG A 771 3.28 -2.99 27.59
C ARG A 771 3.74 -4.32 28.17
N PHE A 772 3.89 -4.43 29.49
CA PHE A 772 4.22 -5.70 30.16
C PHE A 772 3.07 -6.70 30.01
N ASN A 773 1.84 -6.30 30.33
CA ASN A 773 0.63 -7.14 30.20
C ASN A 773 0.38 -7.58 28.76
N GLN A 774 0.60 -6.69 27.77
CA GLN A 774 0.52 -7.04 26.35
C GLN A 774 1.59 -8.04 25.94
N LYS A 775 2.82 -7.91 26.46
CA LYS A 775 3.92 -8.86 26.20
C LYS A 775 3.66 -10.22 26.85
N GLU A 776 3.09 -10.24 28.04
CA GLU A 776 2.62 -11.47 28.69
C GLU A 776 1.48 -12.10 27.88
N LYS A 777 0.53 -11.30 27.38
CA LYS A 777 -0.56 -11.79 26.52
C LYS A 777 -0.07 -12.32 25.16
N ILE A 778 0.97 -11.73 24.58
CA ILE A 778 1.64 -12.25 23.39
C ILE A 778 2.29 -13.61 23.71
N ASN A 779 3.02 -13.74 24.84
CA ASN A 779 3.58 -15.02 25.26
C ASN A 779 2.50 -16.09 25.49
N GLU A 780 1.35 -15.74 26.09
CA GLU A 780 0.21 -16.65 26.24
C GLU A 780 -0.33 -17.11 24.88
N LEU A 781 -0.52 -16.18 23.94
CA LEU A 781 -1.01 -16.49 22.59
C LEU A 781 0.01 -17.30 21.78
N GLU A 782 1.31 -17.07 21.94
CA GLU A 782 2.36 -17.88 21.34
C GLU A 782 2.35 -19.31 21.90
N GLN A 783 2.17 -19.48 23.21
CA GLN A 783 2.02 -20.80 23.85
C GLN A 783 0.75 -21.53 23.39
N GLU A 784 -0.38 -20.81 23.29
CA GLU A 784 -1.64 -21.34 22.76
C GLU A 784 -1.49 -21.76 21.29
N ASN A 785 -0.83 -20.95 20.46
CA ASN A 785 -0.58 -21.27 19.07
C ASN A 785 0.34 -22.50 18.91
N ILE A 786 1.41 -22.61 19.71
CA ILE A 786 2.26 -23.82 19.76
C ILE A 786 1.44 -25.06 20.18
N PHE A 787 0.50 -24.92 21.12
CA PHE A 787 -0.39 -26.00 21.54
C PHE A 787 -1.41 -26.38 20.43
N ILE A 788 -1.95 -25.40 19.71
CA ILE A 788 -2.81 -25.62 18.54
C ILE A 788 -2.05 -26.32 17.41
N GLU A 789 -0.83 -25.88 17.06
CA GLU A 789 0.03 -26.58 16.09
C GLU A 789 0.30 -28.05 16.49
N GLN A 790 0.49 -28.32 17.78
CA GLN A 790 0.66 -29.69 18.28
C GLN A 790 -0.64 -30.50 18.16
N GLN A 791 -1.80 -29.91 18.49
CA GLN A 791 -3.09 -30.56 18.27
C GLN A 791 -3.36 -30.82 16.79
N GLU A 792 -3.06 -29.88 15.90
CA GLU A 792 -3.25 -30.03 14.47
C GLU A 792 -2.35 -31.14 13.92
N ARG A 793 -1.05 -31.14 14.25
CA ARG A 793 -0.13 -32.23 13.88
C ARG A 793 -0.57 -33.60 14.43
N THR A 794 -1.15 -33.68 15.62
CA THR A 794 -1.68 -34.96 16.14
C THR A 794 -2.96 -35.38 15.42
N LYS A 795 -3.85 -34.45 15.06
CA LYS A 795 -5.04 -34.72 14.24
C LYS A 795 -4.67 -35.13 12.82
N GLU A 796 -3.73 -34.45 12.16
CA GLU A 796 -3.18 -34.85 10.86
C GLU A 796 -2.60 -36.28 10.91
N GLN A 797 -1.84 -36.62 11.96
CA GLN A 797 -1.30 -37.96 12.13
C GLN A 797 -2.41 -39.02 12.36
N GLN A 798 -3.48 -38.68 13.08
CA GLN A 798 -4.64 -39.56 13.23
C GLN A 798 -5.39 -39.74 11.91
N LEU A 799 -5.61 -38.65 11.16
CA LEU A 799 -6.27 -38.65 9.85
C LEU A 799 -5.46 -39.45 8.81
N HIS A 800 -4.14 -39.26 8.76
CA HIS A 800 -3.26 -40.05 7.91
C HIS A 800 -3.23 -41.54 8.33
N ARG A 801 -3.39 -41.86 9.63
CA ARG A 801 -3.52 -43.27 10.09
C ARG A 801 -4.86 -43.87 9.67
N THR A 802 -5.98 -43.16 9.80
CA THR A 802 -7.30 -43.64 9.38
C THR A 802 -7.37 -43.77 7.86
N GLU A 803 -6.87 -42.80 7.08
CA GLU A 803 -6.73 -42.90 5.63
C GLU A 803 -5.88 -44.11 5.20
N ALA A 804 -4.74 -44.33 5.83
CA ALA A 804 -3.89 -45.49 5.52
C ALA A 804 -4.60 -46.81 5.86
N HIS A 805 -5.43 -46.83 6.90
CA HIS A 805 -6.26 -47.98 7.27
C HIS A 805 -7.41 -48.19 6.27
N ILE A 806 -8.09 -47.13 5.84
CA ILE A 806 -9.13 -47.15 4.80
C ILE A 806 -8.53 -47.63 3.47
N LYS A 807 -7.41 -47.07 3.02
CA LYS A 807 -6.69 -47.48 1.81
C LYS A 807 -6.26 -48.96 1.88
N LYS A 808 -5.86 -49.48 3.04
CA LYS A 808 -5.61 -50.93 3.25
C LYS A 808 -6.89 -51.77 3.15
N LEU A 809 -7.98 -51.35 3.80
CA LEU A 809 -9.27 -52.04 3.76
C LEU A 809 -9.84 -52.08 2.33
N MET A 810 -9.90 -50.95 1.63
CA MET A 810 -10.32 -50.86 0.23
C MET A 810 -9.48 -51.77 -0.69
N LYS A 811 -8.17 -51.87 -0.44
CA LYS A 811 -7.28 -52.76 -1.20
C LYS A 811 -7.54 -54.24 -0.92
N SER A 812 -8.00 -54.60 0.29
CA SER A 812 -8.43 -55.96 0.66
C SER A 812 -9.84 -56.32 0.22
N LEU A 813 -10.68 -55.33 -0.11
CA LEU A 813 -12.08 -55.50 -0.54
C LEU A 813 -12.27 -55.49 -2.07
N ARG A 814 -11.19 -55.37 -2.86
CA ARG A 814 -11.23 -55.50 -4.33
C ARG A 814 -11.82 -56.86 -4.74
N GLY A 815 -13.04 -56.83 -5.29
CA GLY A 815 -13.71 -58.01 -5.84
C GLY A 815 -15.08 -58.36 -5.22
N ARG A 816 -15.62 -57.54 -4.31
CA ARG A 816 -17.02 -57.63 -3.85
C ARG A 816 -17.76 -56.35 -4.22
N ASP A 817 -19.05 -56.46 -4.55
CA ASP A 817 -19.91 -55.29 -4.75
C ASP A 817 -20.05 -54.52 -3.44
N LEU A 818 -19.34 -53.38 -3.38
CA LEU A 818 -19.29 -52.50 -2.22
C LEU A 818 -20.50 -51.58 -2.13
N SER A 819 -21.29 -51.42 -3.21
CA SER A 819 -22.46 -50.54 -3.27
C SER A 819 -23.40 -50.66 -2.06
N ILE A 820 -23.69 -51.87 -1.57
CA ILE A 820 -24.54 -52.09 -0.39
C ILE A 820 -23.85 -51.60 0.90
N TYR A 821 -22.53 -51.75 1.02
CA TYR A 821 -21.74 -51.26 2.14
C TYR A 821 -21.45 -49.77 2.08
N ASP A 822 -21.31 -49.19 0.88
CA ASP A 822 -21.16 -47.76 0.66
C ASP A 822 -22.47 -47.03 0.98
N ILE A 823 -23.63 -47.59 0.58
CA ILE A 823 -24.96 -47.10 0.97
C ILE A 823 -25.17 -47.24 2.50
N ASP A 824 -24.80 -48.37 3.12
CA ASP A 824 -24.91 -48.51 4.59
C ASP A 824 -23.90 -47.62 5.35
N LEU A 825 -22.72 -47.36 4.79
CA LEU A 825 -21.75 -46.42 5.32
C LEU A 825 -22.26 -44.98 5.21
N GLU A 826 -22.85 -44.60 4.08
CA GLU A 826 -23.47 -43.29 3.85
C GLU A 826 -24.69 -43.10 4.77
N ILE A 827 -25.55 -44.11 4.91
CA ILE A 827 -26.65 -44.10 5.89
C ILE A 827 -26.12 -43.98 7.33
N ARG A 828 -25.01 -44.65 7.68
CA ARG A 828 -24.37 -44.50 9.00
C ARG A 828 -23.72 -43.13 9.19
N GLN A 829 -23.08 -42.57 8.17
CA GLN A 829 -22.50 -41.23 8.21
C GLN A 829 -23.60 -40.18 8.35
N LEU A 830 -24.67 -40.26 7.56
CA LEU A 830 -25.83 -39.38 7.67
C LEU A 830 -26.51 -39.50 9.04
N LYS A 831 -26.66 -40.72 9.59
CA LYS A 831 -27.16 -40.92 10.97
C LYS A 831 -26.22 -40.33 12.02
N HIS A 832 -24.89 -40.47 11.86
CA HIS A 832 -23.91 -39.90 12.78
C HIS A 832 -23.89 -38.36 12.71
N VAL A 833 -23.95 -37.78 11.51
CA VAL A 833 -24.06 -36.33 11.30
C VAL A 833 -25.37 -35.80 11.89
N ASN A 834 -26.50 -36.49 11.70
CA ASN A 834 -27.76 -36.11 12.35
C ASN A 834 -27.67 -36.19 13.87
N ALA A 835 -27.05 -37.24 14.43
CA ALA A 835 -26.85 -37.38 15.87
C ALA A 835 -25.90 -36.31 16.44
N ASP A 836 -24.84 -35.92 15.72
CA ASP A 836 -23.93 -34.84 16.12
C ASP A 836 -24.58 -33.46 15.99
N VAL A 837 -25.41 -33.24 14.97
CA VAL A 837 -26.20 -32.00 14.82
C VAL A 837 -27.25 -31.91 15.94
N GLN A 838 -27.97 -33.00 16.24
CA GLN A 838 -28.88 -33.08 17.38
C GLN A 838 -28.14 -32.82 18.71
N ARG A 839 -26.93 -33.39 18.90
CA ARG A 839 -26.10 -33.15 20.10
C ARG A 839 -25.61 -31.70 20.18
N ARG A 840 -25.24 -31.06 19.05
CA ARG A 840 -24.85 -29.65 19.02
C ARG A 840 -26.04 -28.71 19.27
N LEU A 841 -27.21 -29.03 18.75
CA LEU A 841 -28.45 -28.29 19.03
C LEU A 841 -28.85 -28.45 20.50
N TYR A 842 -28.69 -29.64 21.08
CA TYR A 842 -28.89 -29.90 22.51
C TYR A 842 -27.89 -29.13 23.40
N ASN A 843 -26.61 -29.13 23.03
CA ASN A 843 -25.61 -28.33 23.72
C ASN A 843 -25.92 -26.83 23.59
N MET A 844 -26.34 -26.33 22.43
CA MET A 844 -26.79 -24.94 22.27
C MET A 844 -28.02 -24.60 23.14
N THR A 845 -28.98 -25.51 23.34
CA THR A 845 -30.05 -25.32 24.34
C THR A 845 -29.56 -25.32 25.79
N THR A 846 -28.37 -25.83 26.06
CA THR A 846 -27.76 -25.89 27.40
C THR A 846 -26.85 -24.69 27.68
N ASP A 847 -26.03 -24.32 26.68
CA ASP A 847 -25.06 -23.22 26.74
C ASP A 847 -25.71 -21.84 26.57
N TYR A 848 -26.85 -21.76 25.85
CA TYR A 848 -27.55 -20.50 25.53
C TYR A 848 -29.04 -20.56 25.90
N PRO A 849 -29.40 -20.41 27.19
CA PRO A 849 -30.76 -20.59 27.69
C PRO A 849 -31.80 -19.62 27.07
N ASP A 850 -31.39 -18.43 26.60
CA ASP A 850 -32.28 -17.46 25.95
C ASP A 850 -32.72 -17.89 24.54
N ILE A 851 -31.91 -18.70 23.88
CA ILE A 851 -32.14 -19.21 22.51
C ILE A 851 -32.82 -20.59 22.57
N ALA A 852 -32.65 -21.31 23.69
CA ALA A 852 -33.19 -22.64 23.90
C ALA A 852 -34.70 -22.80 23.58
N PRO A 853 -35.61 -21.86 23.94
CA PRO A 853 -37.03 -22.00 23.62
C PRO A 853 -37.31 -22.02 22.11
N LYS A 854 -36.56 -21.25 21.32
CA LYS A 854 -36.69 -21.22 19.86
C LYS A 854 -36.16 -22.49 19.22
N ILE A 855 -35.01 -23.01 19.69
CA ILE A 855 -34.45 -24.27 19.19
C ILE A 855 -35.44 -25.43 19.46
N ILE A 856 -36.03 -25.49 20.65
CA ILE A 856 -37.00 -26.53 21.03
C ILE A 856 -38.33 -26.37 20.26
N LEU A 857 -38.75 -25.14 19.93
CA LEU A 857 -39.93 -24.90 19.10
C LEU A 857 -39.69 -25.38 17.66
N TYR A 858 -38.63 -24.92 17.01
CA TYR A 858 -38.32 -25.28 15.63
C TYR A 858 -37.96 -26.77 15.47
N SER A 859 -37.34 -27.40 16.47
CA SER A 859 -37.12 -28.85 16.43
C SER A 859 -38.43 -29.64 16.48
N LYS A 860 -39.42 -29.19 17.28
CA LYS A 860 -40.76 -29.78 17.32
C LYS A 860 -41.53 -29.57 16.02
N GLU A 861 -41.48 -28.37 15.43
CA GLU A 861 -42.12 -28.08 14.14
C GLU A 861 -41.58 -28.98 13.00
N GLN A 862 -40.31 -29.38 13.07
CA GLN A 862 -39.66 -30.26 12.08
C GLN A 862 -39.66 -31.75 12.47
N ASN A 863 -40.40 -32.15 13.52
CA ASN A 863 -40.43 -33.52 14.06
C ASN A 863 -39.05 -34.11 14.44
N VAL A 864 -38.11 -33.26 14.88
CA VAL A 864 -36.77 -33.67 15.35
C VAL A 864 -36.77 -33.73 16.88
N ASP A 865 -36.84 -34.95 17.41
CA ASP A 865 -37.01 -35.19 18.85
C ASP A 865 -35.69 -35.13 19.63
N LEU A 866 -35.28 -33.91 19.99
CA LEU A 866 -34.05 -33.61 20.75
C LEU A 866 -34.00 -34.24 22.17
N THR A 867 -35.12 -34.77 22.66
CA THR A 867 -35.24 -35.35 24.02
C THR A 867 -34.85 -36.83 24.13
N SER A 868 -34.46 -37.49 23.03
CA SER A 868 -34.40 -38.96 22.95
C SER A 868 -33.03 -39.63 23.27
N GLN A 869 -31.94 -38.90 23.46
CA GLN A 869 -30.61 -39.49 23.72
C GLN A 869 -30.20 -39.53 25.20
N LEU A 870 -30.85 -40.42 25.97
CA LEU A 870 -30.45 -40.75 27.36
C LEU A 870 -30.27 -42.27 27.60
N SER A 871 -30.32 -43.10 26.55
CA SER A 871 -30.14 -44.54 26.67
C SER A 871 -29.40 -45.17 25.47
N LEU A 872 -28.08 -45.30 25.58
CA LEU A 872 -27.31 -46.39 24.96
C LEU A 872 -25.98 -46.53 25.71
N SER A 873 -25.88 -47.62 26.48
CA SER A 873 -24.79 -47.85 27.42
C SER A 873 -23.61 -48.60 26.80
N SER A 874 -22.46 -48.49 27.46
CA SER A 874 -21.44 -49.54 27.60
C SER A 874 -21.32 -50.59 26.49
N ASN A 875 -20.23 -50.56 25.72
CA ASN A 875 -19.69 -51.81 25.19
C ASN A 875 -18.15 -51.84 25.30
N SER A 876 -17.69 -52.86 26.00
CA SER A 876 -16.29 -53.15 26.26
C SER A 876 -15.62 -53.78 25.05
N PHE A 877 -14.35 -53.43 24.82
CA PHE A 877 -13.43 -54.32 24.10
C PHE A 877 -12.15 -54.51 24.90
N SER A 878 -11.81 -55.78 25.09
CA SER A 878 -10.66 -56.25 25.83
C SER A 878 -9.37 -56.05 25.04
N SER A 879 -8.30 -55.66 25.73
CA SER A 879 -6.92 -55.89 25.29
C SER A 879 -6.21 -56.68 26.37
N ASN A 880 -5.87 -57.92 26.05
CA ASN A 880 -5.27 -58.86 26.98
C ASN A 880 -3.77 -58.97 26.69
N SER A 881 -2.94 -58.31 27.51
CA SER A 881 -1.50 -58.59 27.58
C SER A 881 -0.95 -58.24 28.96
N SER A 882 -0.24 -59.19 29.54
CA SER A 882 0.63 -59.09 30.72
C SER A 882 1.59 -57.87 30.67
N CYS A 883 2.17 -57.36 31.76
CA CYS A 883 2.61 -58.04 32.98
C CYS A 883 2.52 -57.17 34.27
N ARG A 884 2.50 -57.87 35.43
CA ARG A 884 3.32 -57.65 36.66
C ARG A 884 4.43 -56.57 36.57
N SER A 885 4.78 -55.79 37.62
CA SER A 885 4.37 -55.81 39.04
C SER A 885 4.98 -54.65 39.87
N SER A 886 4.27 -54.23 40.92
CA SER A 886 4.74 -53.77 42.27
C SER A 886 5.57 -52.48 42.48
N ASP A 887 4.96 -51.55 43.23
CA ASP A 887 5.42 -50.82 44.45
C ASP A 887 6.93 -50.85 44.81
N SER A 888 7.59 -49.77 45.25
CA SER A 888 7.21 -48.90 46.38
C SER A 888 8.22 -47.74 46.59
N ASN A 889 7.77 -46.65 47.23
CA ASN A 889 8.46 -45.67 48.13
C ASN A 889 9.93 -45.24 47.85
N ASP A 890 10.35 -43.99 48.08
CA ASP A 890 10.08 -43.21 49.28
C ASP A 890 10.03 -41.68 49.09
N SER A 891 9.39 -41.11 50.10
CA SER A 891 8.96 -39.77 50.45
C SER A 891 10.00 -38.65 50.61
N MET A 892 9.54 -37.41 50.44
CA MET A 892 9.72 -36.34 51.44
C MET A 892 8.63 -35.27 51.27
N SER A 893 8.00 -34.87 52.37
CA SER A 893 6.83 -34.01 52.38
C SER A 893 7.17 -32.54 52.60
N LEU A 894 6.36 -31.63 52.04
CA LEU A 894 6.00 -30.40 52.74
C LEU A 894 4.53 -30.08 52.48
N HIS A 895 3.88 -29.53 53.51
CA HIS A 895 2.44 -29.57 53.73
C HIS A 895 1.83 -28.17 53.59
N MET A 896 0.74 -28.02 52.82
CA MET A 896 -0.16 -26.86 52.92
C MET A 896 -1.56 -27.23 52.37
N THR A 897 -2.52 -27.36 53.29
CA THR A 897 -3.93 -27.64 53.03
C THR A 897 -4.65 -26.39 52.52
N ARG A 898 -5.39 -26.49 51.41
CA ARG A 898 -6.22 -25.38 50.90
C ARG A 898 -7.64 -25.48 51.46
N VAL A 899 -7.98 -24.55 52.36
CA VAL A 899 -9.30 -24.44 53.00
C VAL A 899 -10.35 -23.88 52.01
N ARG A 900 -11.58 -24.35 52.18
CA ARG A 900 -12.79 -23.94 51.45
C ARG A 900 -13.17 -22.50 51.83
N VAL A 901 -13.24 -21.58 50.87
CA VAL A 901 -13.73 -20.20 51.10
C VAL A 901 -15.14 -20.05 50.55
N ASN A 902 -16.06 -19.64 51.42
CA ASN A 902 -17.44 -19.33 51.07
C ASN A 902 -17.56 -17.94 50.43
N THR A 903 -18.64 -17.77 49.67
CA THR A 903 -19.13 -16.47 49.18
C THR A 903 -19.47 -15.51 50.32
N VAL A 904 -19.23 -14.22 50.09
CA VAL A 904 -19.75 -13.12 50.92
C VAL A 904 -20.44 -12.11 50.01
N ASN A 905 -21.74 -11.90 50.24
CA ASN A 905 -22.50 -10.78 49.67
C ASN A 905 -22.05 -9.47 50.32
N ILE A 906 -21.98 -8.39 49.54
CA ILE A 906 -21.95 -7.02 50.06
C ILE A 906 -23.21 -6.32 49.54
N ASN A 907 -24.17 -6.13 50.43
CA ASN A 907 -25.26 -5.18 50.22
C ASN A 907 -24.80 -3.82 50.76
N PHE A 908 -24.98 -2.76 49.97
CA PHE A 908 -24.86 -1.39 50.45
C PHE A 908 -26.22 -0.89 50.95
N ASN A 909 -26.17 -0.04 51.99
CA ASN A 909 -27.20 0.98 52.25
C ASN A 909 -26.80 2.26 51.52
#